data_AF-A0A5E6XCD2-F1
#
_entry.id   AF-A0A5E6XCD2-F1
#
_cell.length_a   1.000
_cell.length_b   1.000
_cell.length_c   1.000
_cell.angle_alpha   90.00
_cell.angle_beta   90.00
_cell.angle_gamma   90.00
#
_symmetry.space_group_name_H-M   'P 1'
#
loop_
_entity.id
_entity.type
_entity.pdbx_description
1 polymer ?
#
loop_
_entity_poly.entity_id
_entity_poly.type
_entity_poly.pdbx_seq_one_letter_code
_entity_poly.pdbx_strand_id
1 'polypeptide(L)'
;MSSTSVRSVCPYCGVGCGIVMSVEGGRVTKVSGDKLHPSNFGRLCTKGLTAHQPLGGSGRMEHAYLRDQRQRDPVQSGIDNAIAQAAQRLRAIITEHGPDAVGFYVSGQMSLEAQYLINKLAKGFVRSRHIESNSRLCMASASSGYKLSLGADGPPGSYQDFDRAEVFLVIGANMADCHPILFLRLLDRLKAGARLIVVDPRRSATADKADLFLQIKPGTDLALLNGLLYLLLENGQCDVDFIQRYTEGWEDMPAFLQGYTPERVAAITGLHEADIRQAAGWLGQAPEWMSCWTMGLNQSIHGTWQTNALCNLHLATGAICRPGSGPFSLTGQPNAMGGREMGYMGPGLPGQRSALVAEDRAFVEQLWQIPTGSLRSEAGDGTVALFENLAAAQIKACWIICSNPVASVANRQQVIAGLQAAELVITQDAFLDTETNRYADILLPAALWAEGEGVMVNSERNLSLMNQAVAAPGESLPDWQIIARIACAMGYAEAFSYASAEAVFDELRQAWNPATGYDVRGISYAGLREAPQQWPCEPGRENARSPLRYRNDGISQTLRRDGQGEVPALAFPTSSGKARFFARPCLPAAELPDADFALVLNTGRVQHQWHTLTKTGKVAALNKLDPGPFVEIHPDDAERLGIAEKDQVQIRSRRGQALLPARITDRVLPGNCFAPFHWNDVYGDSLAINAVTCDAVDPLSLQPAFKYCAVALSRVAGERINATQIDHQPVSVQDQHLLLWASQTGNGQALAEQCAERLRKVGLPVQLSCMEDMALEQLDSPASLLLIASTFGDGDAPDTGAAFWRGLHGEHSQRCAGLPYAVLALGDSSYEQFCGFGRKLDQRLAELGAERLLERVDCEGDFTEPAGQWLQALLGKLGHGDVLLEVPAPAAIGFSKTRPLATTLVGNHLLNGPGAVKETRQLVFGLGDSGFTYQAGDALGVWPRNCPALVDALLSATRLDGGRCVSLKGQADMPLAEALLEHLEIARITPQLLQACALGNGQLRELLEPHNKAALKDWLWGKQLIDLVHAYPPELSLDTWLSLLKPLQPRLYSISSSQKLHPDQVHLTVSTVRYGQRKGVCSTYLADRSEPGRVEIFTQPTAHFRLPSDSTAPVIMVGPGTGVAPFRAFLQERQAEGATGRNWLLFGEQQAATDFYYRDELLAWQRDGHLTRLDTAFSRDQAQKIYVQQRMLEQGAELWRWLEEGGHFYICGDAARMARDVDAALKQVVHRHGGLSVERAEAYVSDLSRAKRYLRDVY
;
A
#
# COMPACT_ATOMS: atom_id res chain seq x y z
N MET A 1 10.84 -24.03 -7.96
CA MET A 1 10.35 -23.29 -9.14
C MET A 1 11.04 -21.93 -9.13
N SER A 2 11.61 -21.46 -10.24
CA SER A 2 12.37 -20.21 -10.27
C SER A 2 11.46 -18.98 -10.24
N SER A 3 11.69 -18.05 -9.30
CA SER A 3 11.11 -16.70 -9.34
C SER A 3 11.73 -15.91 -10.50
N THR A 4 10.92 -15.25 -11.32
CA THR A 4 11.39 -14.32 -12.36
C THR A 4 10.97 -12.89 -12.03
N SER A 5 11.73 -11.91 -12.54
CA SER A 5 11.48 -10.48 -12.31
C SER A 5 11.21 -9.79 -13.65
N VAL A 6 10.10 -9.05 -13.75
CA VAL A 6 9.66 -8.38 -14.98
C VAL A 6 9.52 -6.87 -14.74
N ARG A 7 10.22 -6.05 -15.53
CA ARG A 7 10.07 -4.58 -15.51
C ARG A 7 8.88 -4.15 -16.33
N SER A 8 8.10 -3.20 -15.82
CA SER A 8 6.90 -2.68 -16.48
C SER A 8 6.57 -1.28 -15.95
N VAL A 9 5.36 -0.80 -16.25
CA VAL A 9 4.84 0.51 -15.83
C VAL A 9 3.52 0.35 -15.06
N CYS A 10 3.30 1.22 -14.07
CA CYS A 10 2.11 1.23 -13.24
C CYS A 10 0.82 1.51 -14.05
N PRO A 11 -0.27 0.75 -13.86
CA PRO A 11 -1.49 0.84 -14.69
C PRO A 11 -2.49 1.93 -14.27
N TYR A 12 -2.10 2.90 -13.44
CA TYR A 12 -3.01 3.86 -12.81
C TYR A 12 -2.81 5.29 -13.35
N CYS A 13 -2.30 6.23 -12.54
CA CYS A 13 -2.23 7.64 -12.94
C CYS A 13 -1.17 7.93 -14.01
N GLY A 14 -1.33 9.05 -14.73
CA GLY A 14 -0.41 9.55 -15.75
C GLY A 14 0.97 10.01 -15.26
N VAL A 15 1.34 9.73 -14.01
CA VAL A 15 2.74 9.81 -13.58
C VAL A 15 3.59 8.80 -14.36
N GLY A 16 3.06 7.59 -14.61
CA GLY A 16 3.78 6.51 -15.30
C GLY A 16 5.00 6.04 -14.49
N CYS A 17 4.77 5.61 -13.25
CA CYS A 17 5.83 5.06 -12.40
C CYS A 17 6.32 3.71 -12.96
N GLY A 18 7.64 3.52 -13.03
CA GLY A 18 8.22 2.22 -13.36
C GLY A 18 8.12 1.26 -12.18
N ILE A 19 7.87 -0.01 -12.49
CA ILE A 19 7.66 -1.08 -11.52
C ILE A 19 8.42 -2.34 -11.90
N VAL A 20 8.69 -3.15 -10.88
CA VAL A 20 9.26 -4.48 -10.99
C VAL A 20 8.28 -5.47 -10.37
N MET A 21 7.87 -6.46 -11.15
CA MET A 21 6.98 -7.54 -10.75
C MET A 21 7.78 -8.81 -10.45
N SER A 22 7.56 -9.41 -9.28
CA SER A 22 8.05 -10.76 -8.96
C SER A 22 7.00 -11.79 -9.39
N VAL A 23 7.39 -12.78 -10.19
CA VAL A 23 6.51 -13.79 -10.75
C VAL A 23 6.92 -15.17 -10.26
N GLU A 24 5.99 -15.88 -9.63
CA GLU A 24 6.16 -17.24 -9.12
C GLU A 24 4.92 -18.06 -9.44
N GLY A 25 5.10 -19.28 -9.96
CA GLY A 25 3.97 -20.16 -10.29
C GLY A 25 2.97 -19.57 -11.29
N GLY A 26 3.43 -18.73 -12.21
CA GLY A 26 2.56 -18.04 -13.18
C GLY A 26 1.71 -16.91 -12.60
N ARG A 27 2.00 -16.44 -11.39
CA ARG A 27 1.29 -15.35 -10.72
C ARG A 27 2.26 -14.25 -10.31
N VAL A 28 1.80 -13.00 -10.37
CA VAL A 28 2.54 -11.86 -9.80
C VAL A 28 2.35 -11.86 -8.28
N THR A 29 3.40 -12.20 -7.53
CA THR A 29 3.34 -12.29 -6.05
C THR A 29 3.67 -10.98 -5.35
N LYS A 30 4.40 -10.08 -6.03
CA LYS A 30 4.82 -8.79 -5.47
C LYS A 30 5.04 -7.75 -6.56
N VAL A 31 4.78 -6.49 -6.23
CA VAL A 31 5.16 -5.31 -7.03
C VAL A 31 6.03 -4.39 -6.17
N SER A 32 7.14 -3.92 -6.75
CA SER A 32 7.99 -2.88 -6.16
C SER A 32 8.31 -1.79 -7.20
N GLY A 33 8.75 -0.62 -6.77
CA GLY A 33 9.13 0.44 -7.71
C GLY A 33 10.46 0.15 -8.39
N ASP A 34 10.55 0.46 -9.68
CA ASP A 34 11.80 0.40 -10.42
C ASP A 34 12.68 1.60 -10.04
N LYS A 35 13.84 1.31 -9.41
CA LYS A 35 14.81 2.31 -8.97
C LYS A 35 15.46 3.05 -10.13
N LEU A 36 15.51 2.46 -11.32
CA LEU A 36 16.12 3.04 -12.52
C LEU A 36 15.14 3.87 -13.35
N HIS A 37 13.83 3.78 -13.06
CA HIS A 37 12.84 4.49 -13.84
C HIS A 37 12.81 6.00 -13.50
N PRO A 38 12.93 6.91 -14.49
CA PRO A 38 13.17 8.33 -14.26
C PRO A 38 11.98 9.09 -13.64
N SER A 39 10.78 8.52 -13.75
CA SER A 39 9.57 9.16 -13.23
C SER A 39 9.38 8.99 -11.72
N ASN A 40 9.96 7.95 -11.10
CA ASN A 40 9.68 7.63 -9.70
C ASN A 40 10.89 7.20 -8.84
N PHE A 41 12.02 6.82 -9.43
CA PHE A 41 13.23 6.42 -8.71
C PHE A 41 12.95 5.37 -7.60
N GLY A 42 12.12 4.38 -7.92
CA GLY A 42 11.75 3.30 -7.00
C GLY A 42 10.59 3.61 -6.04
N ARG A 43 10.08 4.84 -6.00
CA ARG A 43 8.92 5.20 -5.16
C ARG A 43 7.61 4.72 -5.78
N LEU A 44 6.68 4.22 -4.96
CA LEU A 44 5.31 3.89 -5.35
C LEU A 44 4.31 4.31 -4.28
N CYS A 45 3.10 4.65 -4.72
CA CYS A 45 1.95 4.85 -3.82
C CYS A 45 1.28 3.51 -3.49
N THR A 46 0.37 3.49 -2.52
CA THR A 46 -0.33 2.26 -2.10
C THR A 46 -1.02 1.55 -3.25
N LYS A 47 -1.72 2.28 -4.14
CA LYS A 47 -2.30 1.72 -5.37
C LYS A 47 -1.27 0.97 -6.21
N GLY A 48 -0.10 1.57 -6.44
CA GLY A 48 0.98 0.97 -7.23
C GLY A 48 1.55 -0.30 -6.59
N LEU A 49 1.74 -0.30 -5.26
CA LEU A 49 2.25 -1.47 -4.51
C LEU A 49 1.28 -2.66 -4.55
N THR A 50 -0.03 -2.40 -4.60
CA THR A 50 -1.07 -3.42 -4.62
C THR A 50 -1.62 -3.72 -6.02
N ALA A 51 -0.99 -3.21 -7.09
CA ALA A 51 -1.51 -3.32 -8.46
C ALA A 51 -1.64 -4.76 -8.98
N HIS A 52 -0.95 -5.72 -8.36
CA HIS A 52 -1.02 -7.14 -8.70
C HIS A 52 -2.26 -7.84 -8.14
N GLN A 53 -2.89 -7.32 -7.08
CA GLN A 53 -4.01 -8.00 -6.43
C GLN A 53 -5.25 -8.17 -7.33
N PRO A 54 -5.64 -7.17 -8.17
CA PRO A 54 -6.73 -7.36 -9.12
C PRO A 54 -6.47 -8.40 -10.22
N LEU A 55 -5.22 -8.85 -10.43
CA LEU A 55 -4.90 -9.89 -11.42
C LEU A 55 -5.45 -11.26 -10.98
N GLY A 56 -5.45 -11.55 -9.67
CA GLY A 56 -5.75 -12.88 -9.12
C GLY A 56 -7.11 -13.02 -8.41
N GLY A 57 -8.06 -12.11 -8.66
CA GLY A 57 -9.34 -12.02 -7.94
C GLY A 57 -10.58 -12.37 -8.78
N SER A 58 -11.72 -12.60 -8.10
CA SER A 58 -13.02 -12.94 -8.71
C SER A 58 -13.64 -11.78 -9.52
N GLY A 59 -14.27 -12.11 -10.65
CA GLY A 59 -15.00 -11.16 -11.50
C GLY A 59 -14.27 -10.74 -12.79
N ARG A 60 -13.11 -11.33 -13.10
CA ARG A 60 -12.47 -11.23 -14.41
C ARG A 60 -13.37 -11.84 -15.48
N MET A 61 -13.38 -11.24 -16.67
CA MET A 61 -14.09 -11.79 -17.82
C MET A 61 -13.17 -12.79 -18.53
N GLU A 62 -13.35 -14.09 -18.30
CA GLU A 62 -12.49 -15.14 -18.87
C GLU A 62 -12.96 -15.64 -20.24
N HIS A 63 -14.23 -15.42 -20.57
CA HIS A 63 -14.86 -15.85 -21.82
C HIS A 63 -15.61 -14.69 -22.46
N ALA A 64 -15.92 -14.82 -23.75
CA ALA A 64 -16.85 -13.90 -24.38
C ALA A 64 -18.29 -14.23 -23.98
N TYR A 65 -19.17 -13.24 -24.08
CA TYR A 65 -20.60 -13.44 -23.85
C TYR A 65 -21.42 -12.73 -24.93
N LEU A 66 -22.52 -13.36 -25.33
CA LEU A 66 -23.46 -12.87 -26.33
C LEU A 66 -24.85 -12.76 -25.71
N ARG A 67 -25.56 -11.68 -26.02
CA ARG A 67 -26.92 -11.48 -25.58
C ARG A 67 -27.90 -11.63 -26.74
N ASP A 68 -28.73 -12.67 -26.69
CA ASP A 68 -29.75 -12.92 -27.72
C ASP A 68 -30.88 -11.89 -27.70
N GLN A 69 -31.24 -11.42 -26.50
CA GLN A 69 -32.28 -10.41 -26.27
C GLN A 69 -31.87 -9.50 -25.11
N ARG A 70 -32.05 -8.18 -25.25
CA ARG A 70 -31.58 -7.18 -24.28
C ARG A 70 -32.07 -7.37 -22.84
N GLN A 71 -33.25 -7.97 -22.66
CA GLN A 71 -33.85 -8.23 -21.35
C GLN A 71 -33.42 -9.57 -20.72
N ARG A 72 -32.55 -10.34 -21.38
CA ARG A 72 -32.04 -11.63 -20.88
C ARG A 72 -30.56 -11.50 -20.56
N ASP A 73 -30.09 -12.31 -19.61
CA ASP A 73 -28.67 -12.40 -19.29
C ASP A 73 -27.83 -12.83 -20.50
N PRO A 74 -26.59 -12.34 -20.61
CA PRO A 74 -25.71 -12.73 -21.69
C PRO A 74 -25.22 -14.17 -21.47
N VAL A 75 -25.15 -14.95 -22.55
CA VAL A 75 -24.75 -16.36 -22.55
C VAL A 75 -23.29 -16.47 -22.95
N GLN A 76 -22.53 -17.30 -22.24
CA GLN A 76 -21.13 -17.57 -22.54
C GLN A 76 -20.96 -18.09 -23.97
N SER A 77 -19.95 -17.59 -24.69
CA SER A 77 -19.56 -17.97 -26.04
C SER A 77 -18.03 -18.03 -26.15
N GLY A 78 -17.52 -18.83 -27.08
CA GLY A 78 -16.11 -18.77 -27.45
C GLY A 78 -15.76 -17.42 -28.09
N ILE A 79 -14.53 -16.96 -27.87
CA ILE A 79 -14.08 -15.64 -28.34
C ILE A 79 -14.11 -15.51 -29.86
N ASP A 80 -13.78 -16.58 -30.59
CA ASP A 80 -13.75 -16.58 -32.05
C ASP A 80 -15.14 -16.36 -32.65
N ASN A 81 -16.16 -17.01 -32.07
CA ASN A 81 -17.56 -16.80 -32.45
C ASN A 81 -18.00 -15.37 -32.13
N ALA A 82 -17.65 -14.84 -30.95
CA ALA A 82 -18.01 -13.48 -30.57
C ALA A 82 -17.36 -12.42 -31.47
N ILE A 83 -16.09 -12.61 -31.86
CA ILE A 83 -15.38 -11.77 -32.85
C ILE A 83 -16.08 -11.83 -34.20
N ALA A 84 -16.45 -13.02 -34.68
CA ALA A 84 -17.16 -13.18 -35.94
C ALA A 84 -18.54 -12.47 -35.92
N GLN A 85 -19.29 -12.61 -34.81
CA GLN A 85 -20.57 -11.94 -34.61
C GLN A 85 -20.44 -10.42 -34.54
N ALA A 86 -19.43 -9.90 -33.83
CA ALA A 86 -19.14 -8.48 -33.78
C ALA A 86 -18.84 -7.93 -35.18
N ALA A 87 -17.95 -8.58 -35.93
CA ALA A 87 -17.61 -8.19 -37.30
C ALA A 87 -18.82 -8.24 -38.24
N GLN A 88 -19.60 -9.32 -38.21
CA GLN A 88 -20.79 -9.49 -39.04
C GLN A 88 -21.83 -8.40 -38.76
N ARG A 89 -22.17 -8.16 -37.49
CA ARG A 89 -23.20 -7.18 -37.11
C ARG A 89 -22.75 -5.74 -37.38
N LEU A 90 -21.48 -5.40 -37.13
CA LEU A 90 -20.92 -4.10 -37.51
C LEU A 90 -20.98 -3.90 -39.03
N ARG A 91 -20.55 -4.90 -39.82
CA ARG A 91 -20.63 -4.86 -41.28
C ARG A 91 -22.06 -4.72 -41.78
N ALA A 92 -23.02 -5.40 -41.18
CA ALA A 92 -24.42 -5.29 -41.55
C ALA A 92 -24.94 -3.86 -41.34
N ILE A 93 -24.70 -3.28 -40.16
CA ILE A 93 -25.11 -1.90 -39.83
C ILE A 93 -24.43 -0.88 -40.77
N ILE A 94 -23.13 -1.02 -41.05
CA ILE A 94 -22.43 -0.14 -42.00
C ILE A 94 -23.02 -0.27 -43.41
N THR A 95 -23.38 -1.49 -43.82
CA THR A 95 -23.94 -1.75 -45.15
C THR A 95 -25.33 -1.14 -45.31
N GLU A 96 -26.17 -1.24 -44.27
CA GLU A 96 -27.56 -0.79 -44.30
C GLU A 96 -27.71 0.71 -44.05
N HIS A 97 -26.93 1.26 -43.12
CA HIS A 97 -27.12 2.62 -42.59
C HIS A 97 -25.94 3.55 -42.85
N GLY A 98 -24.86 3.05 -43.46
CA GLY A 98 -23.65 3.81 -43.71
C GLY A 98 -22.70 3.87 -42.50
N PRO A 99 -21.50 4.43 -42.69
CA PRO A 99 -20.43 4.37 -41.70
C PRO A 99 -20.71 5.19 -40.43
N ASP A 100 -21.51 6.27 -40.54
CA ASP A 100 -21.85 7.12 -39.39
C ASP A 100 -22.85 6.48 -38.43
N ALA A 101 -23.46 5.34 -38.81
CA ALA A 101 -24.27 4.54 -37.90
C ALA A 101 -23.42 3.78 -36.86
N VAL A 102 -22.08 3.82 -36.93
CA VAL A 102 -21.17 3.15 -36.00
C VAL A 102 -20.32 4.15 -35.24
N GLY A 103 -20.36 4.08 -33.91
CA GLY A 103 -19.52 4.85 -33.00
C GLY A 103 -18.52 3.98 -32.23
N PHE A 104 -17.37 4.56 -31.90
CA PHE A 104 -16.32 3.94 -31.10
C PHE A 104 -16.04 4.81 -29.87
N TYR A 105 -16.04 4.21 -28.68
CA TYR A 105 -15.74 4.90 -27.44
C TYR A 105 -14.58 4.22 -26.70
N VAL A 106 -13.42 4.85 -26.69
CA VAL A 106 -12.15 4.22 -26.31
C VAL A 106 -11.49 4.88 -25.09
N SER A 107 -10.35 4.37 -24.62
CA SER A 107 -9.68 4.90 -23.42
C SER A 107 -8.20 5.25 -23.57
N GLY A 108 -7.80 6.31 -22.85
CA GLY A 108 -6.39 6.58 -22.53
C GLY A 108 -5.74 5.59 -21.55
N GLN A 109 -6.38 4.46 -21.23
CA GLN A 109 -5.80 3.35 -20.47
C GLN A 109 -5.30 2.20 -21.37
N MET A 110 -5.68 2.20 -22.64
CA MET A 110 -5.21 1.20 -23.62
C MET A 110 -3.73 1.44 -23.97
N SER A 111 -3.06 0.43 -24.52
CA SER A 111 -1.71 0.58 -25.07
C SER A 111 -1.70 1.49 -26.30
N LEU A 112 -0.54 2.03 -26.66
CA LEU A 112 -0.38 2.90 -27.83
C LEU A 112 -0.79 2.19 -29.13
N GLU A 113 -0.50 0.89 -29.23
CA GLU A 113 -0.83 0.03 -30.37
C GLU A 113 -2.34 -0.10 -30.54
N ALA A 114 -3.06 -0.38 -29.45
CA ALA A 114 -4.52 -0.46 -29.48
C ALA A 114 -5.16 0.87 -29.87
N GLN A 115 -4.63 2.00 -29.35
CA GLN A 115 -5.09 3.34 -29.71
C GLN A 115 -4.85 3.66 -31.19
N TYR A 116 -3.70 3.26 -31.74
CA TYR A 116 -3.38 3.41 -33.15
C TYR A 116 -4.32 2.57 -34.03
N LEU A 117 -4.48 1.28 -33.73
CA LEU A 117 -5.29 0.37 -34.55
C LEU A 117 -6.77 0.73 -34.57
N ILE A 118 -7.35 1.11 -33.44
CA ILE A 118 -8.77 1.49 -33.42
C ILE A 118 -9.00 2.80 -34.19
N ASN A 119 -8.04 3.74 -34.15
CA ASN A 119 -8.13 4.96 -34.95
C ASN A 119 -7.99 4.66 -36.46
N LYS A 120 -7.05 3.78 -36.83
CA LYS A 120 -6.88 3.27 -38.20
C LYS A 120 -8.17 2.63 -38.70
N LEU A 121 -8.75 1.72 -37.92
CA LEU A 121 -10.01 1.05 -38.26
C LEU A 121 -11.16 2.03 -38.42
N ALA A 122 -11.42 2.87 -37.41
CA ALA A 122 -12.57 3.76 -37.37
C ALA A 122 -12.56 4.77 -38.53
N LYS A 123 -11.42 5.46 -38.76
CA LYS A 123 -11.33 6.54 -39.74
C LYS A 123 -10.95 6.08 -41.14
N GLY A 124 -10.02 5.13 -41.24
CA GLY A 124 -9.48 4.67 -42.52
C GLY A 124 -10.37 3.64 -43.23
N PHE A 125 -10.90 2.68 -42.50
CA PHE A 125 -11.54 1.48 -43.08
C PHE A 125 -13.05 1.44 -42.90
N VAL A 126 -13.53 1.72 -41.69
CA VAL A 126 -14.96 1.93 -41.42
C VAL A 126 -15.40 3.29 -41.94
N ARG A 127 -14.52 4.30 -41.89
CA ARG A 127 -14.77 5.69 -42.33
C ARG A 127 -15.88 6.39 -41.54
N SER A 128 -16.07 5.94 -40.30
CA SER A 128 -16.93 6.63 -39.34
C SER A 128 -16.22 7.90 -38.85
N ARG A 129 -16.99 8.98 -38.71
CA ARG A 129 -16.51 10.20 -38.03
C ARG A 129 -16.63 10.10 -36.50
N HIS A 130 -17.28 9.06 -35.99
CA HIS A 130 -17.64 8.88 -34.59
C HIS A 130 -16.64 7.99 -33.84
N ILE A 131 -15.44 8.51 -33.59
CA ILE A 131 -14.51 7.93 -32.60
C ILE A 131 -14.19 8.96 -31.53
N GLU A 132 -14.44 8.57 -30.28
CA GLU A 132 -14.23 9.41 -29.12
C GLU A 132 -13.62 8.63 -27.97
N SER A 133 -13.08 9.35 -26.98
CA SER A 133 -12.36 8.71 -25.87
C SER A 133 -12.69 9.34 -24.53
N ASN A 134 -12.61 8.57 -23.44
CA ASN A 134 -12.62 9.14 -22.09
C ASN A 134 -11.47 10.17 -21.84
N SER A 135 -10.47 10.25 -22.70
CA SER A 135 -9.50 11.35 -22.69
C SER A 135 -10.10 12.70 -23.08
N ARG A 136 -11.20 12.74 -23.83
CA ARG A 136 -12.06 13.92 -24.04
C ARG A 136 -12.56 14.48 -22.72
N LEU A 137 -12.94 13.60 -21.79
CA LEU A 137 -13.43 13.97 -20.47
C LEU A 137 -12.33 14.55 -19.57
N CYS A 138 -11.07 14.55 -20.01
CA CYS A 138 -9.91 14.73 -19.14
C CYS A 138 -8.91 15.77 -19.67
N MET A 139 -8.25 15.50 -20.81
CA MET A 139 -7.04 16.23 -21.24
C MET A 139 -7.22 17.08 -22.50
N ALA A 140 -8.41 17.11 -23.09
CA ALA A 140 -8.60 17.77 -24.36
C ALA A 140 -8.44 19.29 -24.27
N SER A 141 -8.94 19.91 -23.20
CA SER A 141 -8.76 21.34 -22.95
C SER A 141 -7.28 21.74 -22.88
N ALA A 142 -6.46 20.95 -22.17
CA ALA A 142 -5.01 21.16 -22.13
C ALA A 142 -4.36 20.99 -23.51
N SER A 143 -4.75 19.95 -24.25
CA SER A 143 -4.25 19.69 -25.61
C SER A 143 -4.56 20.84 -26.57
N SER A 144 -5.82 21.29 -26.63
CA SER A 144 -6.23 22.42 -27.46
C SER A 144 -5.54 23.72 -27.03
N GLY A 145 -5.41 23.95 -25.73
CA GLY A 145 -4.71 25.14 -25.21
C GLY A 145 -3.23 25.18 -25.59
N TYR A 146 -2.51 24.07 -25.42
CA TYR A 146 -1.12 23.96 -25.88
C TYR A 146 -0.98 24.14 -27.39
N LYS A 147 -1.85 23.52 -28.19
CA LYS A 147 -1.82 23.70 -29.66
C LYS A 147 -2.04 25.16 -30.06
N LEU A 148 -2.97 25.86 -29.41
CA LEU A 148 -3.23 27.27 -29.71
C LEU A 148 -2.05 28.17 -29.31
N SER A 149 -1.52 28.01 -28.08
CA SER A 149 -0.46 28.88 -27.56
C SER A 149 0.94 28.53 -28.06
N LEU A 150 1.26 27.24 -28.17
CA LEU A 150 2.62 26.74 -28.45
C LEU A 150 2.73 25.99 -29.79
N GLY A 151 1.63 25.80 -30.52
CA GLY A 151 1.60 25.16 -31.83
C GLY A 151 1.53 23.62 -31.82
N ALA A 152 1.80 22.97 -30.69
CA ALA A 152 1.78 21.51 -30.59
C ALA A 152 1.33 21.04 -29.20
N ASP A 153 0.76 19.83 -29.12
CA ASP A 153 0.34 19.22 -27.85
C ASP A 153 1.54 18.75 -27.02
N GLY A 154 1.32 18.54 -25.73
CA GLY A 154 2.28 18.05 -24.74
C GLY A 154 2.98 19.17 -23.98
N PRO A 155 3.48 18.93 -22.75
CA PRO A 155 4.23 19.94 -22.01
C PRO A 155 5.53 20.36 -22.72
N PRO A 156 5.96 21.63 -22.63
CA PRO A 156 7.30 22.09 -23.04
C PRO A 156 8.44 21.42 -22.28
N GLY A 157 8.19 21.11 -21.00
CA GLY A 157 9.16 20.57 -20.05
C GLY A 157 9.00 19.07 -19.76
N SER A 158 9.52 18.64 -18.61
CA SER A 158 9.52 17.26 -18.10
C SER A 158 9.47 17.20 -16.57
N TYR A 159 9.47 16.01 -15.97
CA TYR A 159 9.53 15.93 -14.51
C TYR A 159 10.86 16.41 -13.91
N GLN A 160 11.92 16.56 -14.72
CA GLN A 160 13.18 17.16 -14.25
C GLN A 160 13.02 18.62 -13.82
N ASP A 161 11.97 19.31 -14.29
CA ASP A 161 11.70 20.70 -13.90
C ASP A 161 11.27 20.81 -12.43
N PHE A 162 10.66 19.77 -11.86
CA PHE A 162 10.36 19.73 -10.43
C PHE A 162 11.61 19.85 -9.55
N ASP A 163 12.77 19.43 -10.05
CA ASP A 163 14.01 19.47 -9.26
C ASP A 163 14.65 20.87 -9.25
N ARG A 164 14.15 21.79 -10.09
CA ARG A 164 14.76 23.10 -10.36
C ARG A 164 13.85 24.27 -10.02
N ALA A 165 12.54 24.14 -10.18
CA ALA A 165 11.58 25.21 -9.91
C ALA A 165 11.74 25.81 -8.51
N GLU A 166 11.75 27.14 -8.40
CA GLU A 166 11.81 27.88 -7.14
C GLU A 166 10.42 28.24 -6.62
N VAL A 167 9.44 28.34 -7.52
CA VAL A 167 8.03 28.53 -7.18
C VAL A 167 7.18 27.55 -7.98
N PHE A 168 6.26 26.88 -7.29
CA PHE A 168 5.20 26.08 -7.89
C PHE A 168 3.87 26.82 -7.82
N LEU A 169 3.22 27.01 -8.97
CA LEU A 169 1.80 27.39 -9.04
C LEU A 169 0.96 26.14 -9.32
N VAL A 170 0.45 25.52 -8.27
CA VAL A 170 -0.45 24.36 -8.40
C VAL A 170 -1.89 24.88 -8.41
N ILE A 171 -2.56 24.82 -9.56
CA ILE A 171 -3.91 25.37 -9.75
C ILE A 171 -4.87 24.31 -10.28
N GLY A 172 -6.05 24.19 -9.65
CA GLY A 172 -7.06 23.20 -10.03
C GLY A 172 -6.54 21.76 -9.99
N ALA A 173 -5.65 21.45 -9.05
CA ALA A 173 -4.97 20.17 -8.93
C ALA A 173 -4.73 19.72 -7.49
N ASN A 174 -5.27 18.55 -7.15
CA ASN A 174 -4.98 17.83 -5.91
C ASN A 174 -3.94 16.74 -6.21
N MET A 175 -2.66 17.12 -6.20
CA MET A 175 -1.54 16.23 -6.53
C MET A 175 -1.34 15.13 -5.49
N ALA A 176 -1.64 15.40 -4.22
CA ALA A 176 -1.48 14.45 -3.12
C ALA A 176 -2.31 13.17 -3.34
N ASP A 177 -3.54 13.35 -3.84
CA ASP A 177 -4.47 12.23 -4.07
C ASP A 177 -4.33 11.67 -5.50
N CYS A 178 -4.12 12.55 -6.50
CA CYS A 178 -4.18 12.17 -7.91
C CYS A 178 -2.83 11.79 -8.51
N HIS A 179 -1.72 12.40 -8.05
CA HIS A 179 -0.37 12.20 -8.57
C HIS A 179 0.66 12.06 -7.44
N PRO A 180 0.50 11.10 -6.50
CA PRO A 180 1.20 11.14 -5.21
C PRO A 180 2.73 11.15 -5.35
N ILE A 181 3.29 10.48 -6.35
CA ILE A 181 4.74 10.42 -6.56
C ILE A 181 5.31 11.76 -7.06
N LEU A 182 4.59 12.48 -7.92
CA LEU A 182 5.00 13.83 -8.29
C LEU A 182 4.80 14.81 -7.14
N PHE A 183 3.76 14.62 -6.32
CA PHE A 183 3.61 15.41 -5.11
C PHE A 183 4.79 15.20 -4.15
N LEU A 184 5.26 13.97 -3.94
CA LEU A 184 6.45 13.70 -3.15
C LEU A 184 7.70 14.37 -3.74
N ARG A 185 7.87 14.35 -5.07
CA ARG A 185 8.98 15.06 -5.75
C ARG A 185 8.89 16.58 -5.55
N LEU A 186 7.68 17.15 -5.63
CA LEU A 186 7.44 18.56 -5.30
C LEU A 186 7.81 18.86 -3.84
N LEU A 187 7.40 18.01 -2.89
CA LEU A 187 7.73 18.19 -1.48
C LEU A 187 9.25 18.10 -1.22
N ASP A 188 9.97 17.27 -1.95
CA ASP A 188 11.45 17.24 -1.88
C ASP A 188 12.03 18.60 -2.32
N ARG A 189 11.45 19.22 -3.35
CA ARG A 189 11.88 20.55 -3.80
C ARG A 189 11.50 21.66 -2.83
N LEU A 190 10.35 21.61 -2.17
CA LEU A 190 9.98 22.55 -1.10
C LEU A 190 10.95 22.48 0.08
N LYS A 191 11.35 21.27 0.49
CA LYS A 191 12.39 21.09 1.52
C LYS A 191 13.73 21.70 1.11
N ALA A 192 14.00 21.79 -0.19
CA ALA A 192 15.17 22.45 -0.76
C ALA A 192 14.97 23.96 -0.98
N GLY A 193 13.90 24.57 -0.46
CA GLY A 193 13.69 26.01 -0.41
C GLY A 193 12.76 26.60 -1.47
N ALA A 194 12.10 25.79 -2.29
CA ALA A 194 11.06 26.30 -3.20
C ALA A 194 9.78 26.65 -2.43
N ARG A 195 8.96 27.55 -3.00
CA ARG A 195 7.64 27.93 -2.49
C ARG A 195 6.51 27.25 -3.26
N LEU A 196 5.39 27.03 -2.59
CA LEU A 196 4.18 26.45 -3.14
C LEU A 196 2.99 27.41 -3.01
N ILE A 197 2.42 27.80 -4.15
CA ILE A 197 1.12 28.44 -4.26
C ILE A 197 0.10 27.37 -4.68
N VAL A 198 -0.99 27.21 -3.93
CA VAL A 198 -2.10 26.33 -4.31
C VAL A 198 -3.36 27.16 -4.53
N VAL A 199 -3.98 27.00 -5.69
CA VAL A 199 -5.26 27.62 -6.05
C VAL A 199 -6.30 26.53 -6.27
N ASP A 200 -7.23 26.40 -5.33
CA ASP A 200 -8.30 25.40 -5.37
C ASP A 200 -9.48 25.88 -4.52
N PRO A 201 -10.74 25.81 -4.97
CA PRO A 201 -11.89 26.11 -4.11
C PRO A 201 -11.99 25.22 -2.86
N ARG A 202 -11.34 24.05 -2.90
CA ARG A 202 -11.35 23.07 -1.81
C ARG A 202 -9.97 22.97 -1.16
N ARG A 203 -9.91 23.05 0.18
CA ARG A 203 -8.68 22.81 0.94
C ARG A 203 -8.32 21.31 0.94
N SER A 204 -7.51 20.92 -0.03
CA SER A 204 -7.01 19.56 -0.22
C SER A 204 -5.73 19.28 0.57
N ALA A 205 -5.28 18.01 0.63
CA ALA A 205 -3.99 17.66 1.22
C ALA A 205 -2.80 18.32 0.50
N THR A 206 -2.98 18.72 -0.77
CA THR A 206 -2.00 19.57 -1.48
C THR A 206 -2.03 21.00 -0.95
N ALA A 207 -3.22 21.58 -0.72
CA ALA A 207 -3.36 22.92 -0.12
C ALA A 207 -2.77 23.02 1.29
N ASP A 208 -2.83 21.93 2.08
CA ASP A 208 -2.24 21.89 3.43
C ASP A 208 -0.71 21.97 3.45
N LYS A 209 -0.06 21.87 2.28
CA LYS A 209 1.39 22.05 2.13
C LYS A 209 1.77 23.38 1.47
N ALA A 210 0.78 24.21 1.12
CA ALA A 210 1.03 25.48 0.45
C ALA A 210 1.61 26.53 1.41
N ASP A 211 2.59 27.29 0.93
CA ASP A 211 3.00 28.54 1.57
C ASP A 211 1.94 29.63 1.38
N LEU A 212 1.21 29.58 0.25
CA LEU A 212 0.06 30.43 -0.04
C LEU A 212 -1.09 29.61 -0.63
N PHE A 213 -2.20 29.52 0.10
CA PHE A 213 -3.41 28.88 -0.37
C PHE A 213 -4.45 29.92 -0.77
N LEU A 214 -4.84 29.93 -2.04
CA LEU A 214 -5.87 30.80 -2.60
C LEU A 214 -7.16 29.99 -2.78
N GLN A 215 -8.05 30.06 -1.79
CA GLN A 215 -9.36 29.40 -1.83
C GLN A 215 -10.34 30.15 -2.75
N ILE A 216 -10.21 29.92 -4.05
CA ILE A 216 -10.90 30.69 -5.07
C ILE A 216 -12.39 30.32 -5.18
N LYS A 217 -13.26 31.28 -5.49
CA LYS A 217 -14.64 31.01 -5.90
C LYS A 217 -14.66 30.20 -7.20
N PRO A 218 -15.37 29.04 -7.28
CA PRO A 218 -15.34 28.21 -8.48
C PRO A 218 -15.67 28.94 -9.78
N GLY A 219 -14.94 28.63 -10.86
CA GLY A 219 -15.18 29.20 -12.19
C GLY A 219 -14.64 30.62 -12.38
N THR A 220 -13.84 31.15 -11.45
CA THR A 220 -13.30 32.53 -11.49
C THR A 220 -11.78 32.58 -11.75
N ASP A 221 -11.16 31.43 -12.00
CA ASP A 221 -9.73 31.22 -12.23
C ASP A 221 -9.17 32.01 -13.42
N LEU A 222 -9.95 32.25 -14.49
CA LEU A 222 -9.53 33.15 -15.57
C LEU A 222 -9.31 34.59 -15.09
N ALA A 223 -10.16 35.09 -14.17
CA ALA A 223 -9.96 36.42 -13.60
C ALA A 223 -8.68 36.49 -12.77
N LEU A 224 -8.39 35.43 -11.99
CA LEU A 224 -7.13 35.33 -11.24
C LEU A 224 -5.92 35.32 -12.18
N LEU A 225 -5.91 34.45 -13.19
CA LEU A 225 -4.77 34.32 -14.12
C LEU A 225 -4.51 35.63 -14.88
N ASN A 226 -5.56 36.32 -15.32
CA ASN A 226 -5.43 37.64 -15.94
C ASN A 226 -4.95 38.70 -14.92
N GLY A 227 -5.43 38.67 -13.68
CA GLY A 227 -4.96 39.56 -12.61
C GLY A 227 -3.49 39.37 -12.26
N LEU A 228 -3.02 38.12 -12.21
CA LEU A 228 -1.60 37.82 -12.03
C LEU A 228 -0.77 38.39 -13.19
N LEU A 229 -1.24 38.26 -14.43
CA LEU A 229 -0.55 38.84 -15.59
C LEU A 229 -0.55 40.38 -15.56
N TYR A 230 -1.65 41.01 -15.14
CA TYR A 230 -1.73 42.45 -14.92
C TYR A 230 -0.65 42.91 -13.92
N LEU A 231 -0.52 42.21 -12.79
CA LEU A 231 0.45 42.54 -11.76
C LEU A 231 1.90 42.32 -12.21
N LEU A 232 2.18 41.26 -12.98
CA LEU A 232 3.51 41.05 -13.55
C LEU A 232 3.92 42.20 -14.50
N LEU A 233 2.95 42.71 -15.27
CA LEU A 233 3.16 43.89 -16.13
C LEU A 233 3.36 45.16 -15.29
N GLU A 234 2.49 45.42 -14.31
CA GLU A 234 2.56 46.58 -13.42
C GLU A 234 3.90 46.63 -12.65
N ASN A 235 4.38 45.47 -12.19
CA ASN A 235 5.62 45.33 -11.43
C ASN A 235 6.89 45.39 -12.31
N GLY A 236 6.77 45.47 -13.63
CA GLY A 236 7.91 45.44 -14.55
C GLY A 236 8.62 44.08 -14.58
N GLN A 237 7.90 42.98 -14.35
CA GLN A 237 8.42 41.62 -14.27
C GLN A 237 8.18 40.80 -15.56
N CYS A 238 7.81 41.46 -16.66
CA CYS A 238 7.72 40.84 -17.98
C CYS A 238 9.08 40.83 -18.67
N ASP A 239 9.41 39.70 -19.32
CA ASP A 239 10.60 39.55 -20.17
C ASP A 239 10.30 40.11 -21.56
N VAL A 240 10.54 41.42 -21.73
CA VAL A 240 10.25 42.16 -22.96
C VAL A 240 11.00 41.59 -24.17
N ASP A 241 12.25 41.18 -23.98
CA ASP A 241 13.08 40.61 -25.06
C ASP A 241 12.55 39.25 -25.51
N PHE A 242 12.15 38.40 -24.56
CA PHE A 242 11.52 37.12 -24.88
C PHE A 242 10.20 37.32 -25.61
N ILE A 243 9.34 38.22 -25.12
CA ILE A 243 8.05 38.55 -25.74
C ILE A 243 8.28 38.99 -27.19
N GLN A 244 9.14 39.97 -27.43
CA GLN A 244 9.39 40.49 -28.78
C GLN A 244 9.94 39.43 -29.73
N ARG A 245 10.87 38.60 -29.25
CA ARG A 245 11.58 37.64 -30.09
C ARG A 245 10.76 36.38 -30.37
N TYR A 246 10.06 35.85 -29.38
CA TYR A 246 9.48 34.50 -29.43
C TYR A 246 7.96 34.45 -29.39
N THR A 247 7.28 35.60 -29.29
CA THR A 247 5.82 35.64 -29.17
C THR A 247 5.13 36.58 -30.18
N GLU A 248 3.81 36.41 -30.31
CA GLU A 248 2.89 37.30 -31.03
C GLU A 248 1.58 37.47 -30.23
N GLY A 249 0.82 38.55 -30.49
CA GLY A 249 -0.44 38.85 -29.83
C GLY A 249 -0.31 39.56 -28.47
N TRP A 250 0.89 40.05 -28.13
CA TRP A 250 1.13 40.81 -26.90
C TRP A 250 0.55 42.23 -26.97
N GLU A 251 0.51 42.82 -28.17
CA GLU A 251 0.08 44.19 -28.44
C GLU A 251 -1.30 44.54 -27.86
N ASP A 252 -2.23 43.58 -27.86
CA ASP A 252 -3.59 43.75 -27.34
C ASP A 252 -3.69 43.49 -25.83
N MET A 253 -2.66 42.88 -25.23
CA MET A 253 -2.71 42.37 -23.86
C MET A 253 -2.76 43.50 -22.81
N PRO A 254 -1.91 44.56 -22.84
CA PRO A 254 -1.96 45.63 -21.84
C PRO A 254 -3.33 46.30 -21.72
N ALA A 255 -4.00 46.55 -22.85
CA ALA A 255 -5.33 47.17 -22.87
C ALA A 255 -6.39 46.23 -22.31
N PHE A 256 -6.35 44.94 -22.67
CA PHE A 256 -7.23 43.91 -22.12
C PHE A 256 -7.08 43.76 -20.60
N LEU A 257 -5.84 43.78 -20.11
CA LEU A 257 -5.53 43.57 -18.69
C LEU A 257 -6.04 44.69 -17.78
N GLN A 258 -6.31 45.90 -18.30
CA GLN A 258 -6.98 46.96 -17.52
C GLN A 258 -8.36 46.54 -16.98
N GLY A 259 -8.97 45.50 -17.57
CA GLY A 259 -10.20 44.89 -17.04
C GLY A 259 -10.01 44.02 -15.80
N TYR A 260 -8.77 43.78 -15.34
CA TYR A 260 -8.41 42.82 -14.30
C TYR A 260 -7.47 43.42 -13.24
N THR A 261 -7.77 44.64 -12.77
CA THR A 261 -7.04 45.22 -11.63
C THR A 261 -7.19 44.35 -10.37
N PRO A 262 -6.24 44.38 -9.43
CA PRO A 262 -6.26 43.52 -8.24
C PRO A 262 -7.54 43.64 -7.42
N GLU A 263 -8.11 44.84 -7.29
CA GLU A 263 -9.35 45.10 -6.56
C GLU A 263 -10.54 44.40 -7.23
N ARG A 264 -10.61 44.49 -8.57
CA ARG A 264 -11.67 43.84 -9.35
C ARG A 264 -11.52 42.32 -9.34
N VAL A 265 -10.29 41.82 -9.42
CA VAL A 265 -10.01 40.39 -9.37
C VAL A 265 -10.36 39.83 -8.00
N ALA A 266 -9.99 40.51 -6.91
CA ALA A 266 -10.40 40.16 -5.54
C ALA A 266 -11.94 40.07 -5.42
N ALA A 267 -12.67 41.07 -5.94
CA ALA A 267 -14.13 41.08 -5.92
C ALA A 267 -14.76 39.91 -6.71
N ILE A 268 -14.21 39.53 -7.87
CA ILE A 268 -14.72 38.43 -8.69
C ILE A 268 -14.39 37.08 -8.04
N THR A 269 -13.15 36.92 -7.60
CA THR A 269 -12.59 35.63 -7.14
C THR A 269 -12.91 35.30 -5.70
N GLY A 270 -13.29 36.31 -4.90
CA GLY A 270 -13.46 36.18 -3.45
C GLY A 270 -12.15 36.08 -2.67
N LEU A 271 -11.00 36.27 -3.32
CA LEU A 271 -9.67 36.23 -2.70
C LEU A 271 -9.30 37.59 -2.10
N HIS A 272 -8.42 37.59 -1.11
CA HIS A 272 -7.82 38.82 -0.60
C HIS A 272 -6.85 39.42 -1.63
N GLU A 273 -6.96 40.72 -1.87
CA GLU A 273 -6.08 41.43 -2.82
C GLU A 273 -4.59 41.26 -2.48
N ALA A 274 -4.25 41.32 -1.19
CA ALA A 274 -2.89 41.15 -0.71
C ALA A 274 -2.29 39.80 -1.11
N ASP A 275 -3.09 38.73 -1.07
CA ASP A 275 -2.64 37.38 -1.45
C ASP A 275 -2.45 37.27 -2.97
N ILE A 276 -3.30 37.93 -3.77
CA ILE A 276 -3.14 38.00 -5.23
C ILE A 276 -1.83 38.72 -5.58
N ARG A 277 -1.55 39.85 -4.93
CA ARG A 277 -0.28 40.59 -5.09
C ARG A 277 0.91 39.75 -4.63
N GLN A 278 0.78 39.02 -3.53
CA GLN A 278 1.83 38.15 -3.02
C GLN A 278 2.17 37.02 -4.00
N ALA A 279 1.14 36.38 -4.58
CA ALA A 279 1.31 35.36 -5.60
C ALA A 279 2.04 35.90 -6.84
N ALA A 280 1.59 37.05 -7.38
CA ALA A 280 2.27 37.69 -8.51
C ALA A 280 3.72 38.07 -8.18
N GLY A 281 3.96 38.59 -6.98
CA GLY A 281 5.30 38.93 -6.49
C GLY A 281 6.24 37.72 -6.45
N TRP A 282 5.79 36.57 -5.93
CA TRP A 282 6.59 35.34 -5.92
C TRP A 282 6.88 34.84 -7.34
N LEU A 283 5.87 34.84 -8.23
CA LEU A 283 6.03 34.38 -9.60
C LEU A 283 7.01 35.26 -10.39
N GLY A 284 6.89 36.60 -10.28
CA GLY A 284 7.74 37.52 -11.03
C GLY A 284 9.15 37.71 -10.45
N GLN A 285 9.40 37.32 -9.20
CA GLN A 285 10.74 37.35 -8.59
C GLN A 285 11.51 36.04 -8.80
N ALA A 286 10.80 34.93 -9.05
CA ALA A 286 11.42 33.63 -9.24
C ALA A 286 12.09 33.54 -10.62
N PRO A 287 13.39 33.24 -10.70
CA PRO A 287 14.06 32.97 -11.98
C PRO A 287 13.45 31.79 -12.72
N GLU A 288 13.11 30.72 -12.00
CA GLU A 288 12.53 29.50 -12.54
C GLU A 288 11.27 29.12 -11.78
N TRP A 289 10.13 29.05 -12.47
CA TRP A 289 8.85 28.69 -11.85
C TRP A 289 8.00 27.82 -12.77
N MET A 290 7.21 26.94 -12.15
CA MET A 290 6.45 25.91 -12.83
C MET A 290 4.98 26.00 -12.42
N SER A 291 4.07 25.98 -13.40
CA SER A 291 2.66 25.74 -13.10
C SER A 291 2.31 24.26 -13.29
N CYS A 292 1.50 23.74 -12.38
CA CYS A 292 1.00 22.37 -12.40
C CYS A 292 -0.52 22.39 -12.31
N TRP A 293 -1.22 21.80 -13.29
CA TRP A 293 -2.67 21.78 -13.28
C TRP A 293 -3.28 20.48 -13.80
N THR A 294 -4.56 20.26 -13.48
CA THR A 294 -5.32 19.13 -13.99
C THR A 294 -6.80 19.49 -14.16
N MET A 295 -7.70 18.64 -13.68
CA MET A 295 -9.13 18.69 -13.96
C MET A 295 -9.85 19.92 -13.45
N GLY A 296 -9.37 20.61 -12.40
CA GLY A 296 -10.00 21.83 -11.89
C GLY A 296 -10.07 22.95 -12.94
N LEU A 297 -9.14 22.95 -13.90
CA LEU A 297 -9.22 23.80 -15.08
C LEU A 297 -9.80 23.02 -16.27
N ASN A 298 -9.23 21.85 -16.62
CA ASN A 298 -9.59 21.19 -17.88
C ASN A 298 -11.09 20.89 -18.03
N GLN A 299 -11.76 20.48 -16.94
CA GLN A 299 -13.18 20.10 -16.93
C GLN A 299 -14.09 21.32 -16.68
N SER A 300 -13.98 22.29 -17.59
CA SER A 300 -14.69 23.56 -17.64
C SER A 300 -15.08 23.86 -19.08
N ILE A 301 -16.17 24.59 -19.30
CA ILE A 301 -16.52 25.12 -20.63
C ILE A 301 -15.51 26.16 -21.16
N HIS A 302 -14.56 26.59 -20.32
CA HIS A 302 -13.45 27.48 -20.68
C HIS A 302 -12.07 26.83 -20.48
N GLY A 303 -12.00 25.50 -20.40
CA GLY A 303 -10.76 24.77 -20.08
C GLY A 303 -9.60 25.10 -21.03
N THR A 304 -9.90 25.26 -22.32
CA THR A 304 -8.91 25.64 -23.34
C THR A 304 -8.34 27.02 -23.05
N TRP A 305 -9.20 27.96 -22.68
CA TRP A 305 -8.82 29.35 -22.42
C TRP A 305 -8.00 29.49 -21.14
N GLN A 306 -8.35 28.72 -20.12
CA GLN A 306 -7.57 28.65 -18.89
C GLN A 306 -6.14 28.14 -19.14
N THR A 307 -5.98 27.15 -20.02
CA THR A 307 -4.64 26.71 -20.46
C THR A 307 -3.91 27.83 -21.22
N ASN A 308 -4.59 28.57 -22.11
CA ASN A 308 -3.96 29.72 -22.77
C ASN A 308 -3.52 30.80 -21.78
N ALA A 309 -4.34 31.10 -20.76
CA ALA A 309 -4.02 32.09 -19.74
C ALA A 309 -2.81 31.67 -18.88
N LEU A 310 -2.69 30.38 -18.54
CA LEU A 310 -1.47 29.84 -17.91
C LEU A 310 -0.25 29.97 -18.82
N CYS A 311 -0.38 29.63 -20.10
CA CYS A 311 0.69 29.85 -21.07
C CYS A 311 1.08 31.33 -21.16
N ASN A 312 0.14 32.27 -21.15
CA ASN A 312 0.43 33.71 -21.18
C ASN A 312 1.36 34.12 -20.03
N LEU A 313 1.16 33.61 -18.80
CA LEU A 313 2.03 33.94 -17.65
C LEU A 313 3.48 33.49 -17.89
N HIS A 314 3.67 32.27 -18.40
CA HIS A 314 5.01 31.75 -18.71
C HIS A 314 5.65 32.45 -19.90
N LEU A 315 4.87 32.79 -20.93
CA LEU A 315 5.36 33.56 -22.08
C LEU A 315 5.75 34.98 -21.67
N ALA A 316 4.98 35.62 -20.78
CA ALA A 316 5.25 36.98 -20.33
C ALA A 316 6.51 37.08 -19.47
N THR A 317 6.83 36.02 -18.72
CA THR A 317 8.03 35.96 -17.85
C THR A 317 9.23 35.29 -18.53
N GLY A 318 9.07 34.78 -19.77
CA GLY A 318 10.08 33.95 -20.44
C GLY A 318 10.37 32.62 -19.73
N ALA A 319 9.62 32.25 -18.69
CA ALA A 319 9.80 31.05 -17.87
C ALA A 319 9.21 29.81 -18.56
N ILE A 320 9.79 29.43 -19.69
CA ILE A 320 9.40 28.26 -20.49
C ILE A 320 10.61 27.74 -21.29
N CYS A 321 10.61 26.44 -21.65
CA CYS A 321 11.66 25.81 -22.46
C CYS A 321 13.06 25.83 -21.84
N ARG A 322 13.15 25.88 -20.51
CA ARG A 322 14.40 25.79 -19.74
C ARG A 322 14.15 25.05 -18.42
N PRO A 323 15.19 24.44 -17.81
CA PRO A 323 15.01 23.58 -16.64
C PRO A 323 14.41 24.32 -15.44
N GLY A 324 13.30 23.80 -14.91
CA GLY A 324 12.59 24.39 -13.77
C GLY A 324 11.41 25.28 -14.14
N SER A 325 11.19 25.46 -15.44
CA SER A 325 10.27 26.46 -15.97
C SER A 325 9.24 25.88 -16.93
N GLY A 326 8.00 26.30 -16.74
CA GLY A 326 6.99 26.20 -17.77
C GLY A 326 5.65 25.66 -17.32
N PRO A 327 4.65 25.77 -18.21
CA PRO A 327 3.33 25.23 -17.98
C PRO A 327 3.35 23.71 -18.10
N PHE A 328 3.03 23.01 -17.01
CA PHE A 328 3.00 21.54 -16.98
C PHE A 328 1.62 20.97 -16.64
N SER A 329 0.91 20.53 -17.66
CA SER A 329 -0.37 19.81 -17.49
C SER A 329 -0.15 18.39 -16.95
N LEU A 330 -0.74 18.09 -15.80
CA LEU A 330 -0.71 16.77 -15.18
C LEU A 330 -1.76 15.87 -15.84
N THR A 331 -1.29 14.89 -16.62
CA THR A 331 -2.17 13.92 -17.29
C THR A 331 -2.76 12.95 -16.26
N GLY A 332 -4.08 12.75 -16.31
CA GLY A 332 -4.78 11.89 -15.34
C GLY A 332 -4.57 10.40 -15.60
N GLN A 333 -4.85 9.94 -16.81
CA GLN A 333 -4.80 8.52 -17.22
C GLN A 333 -3.39 8.08 -17.64
N PRO A 334 -3.06 6.78 -17.57
CA PRO A 334 -1.68 6.31 -17.71
C PRO A 334 -1.14 6.45 -19.13
N ASN A 335 -2.01 6.50 -20.15
CA ASN A 335 -1.63 6.59 -21.56
C ASN A 335 -2.51 7.55 -22.38
N ALA A 336 -3.14 8.54 -21.73
CA ALA A 336 -3.89 9.57 -22.45
C ALA A 336 -2.97 10.53 -23.23
N MET A 337 -1.68 10.60 -22.89
CA MET A 337 -0.70 11.33 -23.69
C MET A 337 -0.51 10.64 -25.05
N GLY A 338 -0.26 9.32 -25.04
CA GLY A 338 -0.13 8.51 -26.26
C GLY A 338 -1.34 8.60 -27.17
N GLY A 339 -2.55 8.55 -26.61
CA GLY A 339 -3.76 8.58 -27.43
C GLY A 339 -4.01 9.92 -28.12
N ARG A 340 -3.57 11.02 -27.49
CA ARG A 340 -3.58 12.35 -28.11
C ARG A 340 -2.60 12.43 -29.28
N GLU A 341 -1.47 11.75 -29.18
CA GLU A 341 -0.47 11.65 -30.25
C GLU A 341 -0.96 10.76 -31.40
N MET A 342 -1.70 9.67 -31.09
CA MET A 342 -2.29 8.78 -32.08
C MET A 342 -3.57 9.33 -32.73
N GLY A 343 -4.19 10.37 -32.14
CA GLY A 343 -5.33 11.06 -32.74
C GLY A 343 -6.67 10.33 -32.63
N TYR A 344 -6.84 9.45 -31.65
CA TYR A 344 -8.05 8.61 -31.46
C TYR A 344 -9.34 9.34 -31.03
N MET A 345 -9.41 10.67 -31.15
CA MET A 345 -10.59 11.47 -30.75
C MET A 345 -10.78 12.64 -31.70
N GLY A 346 -12.03 13.04 -31.92
CA GLY A 346 -12.40 14.10 -32.86
C GLY A 346 -11.66 13.97 -34.20
N PRO A 347 -11.12 15.07 -34.76
CA PRO A 347 -10.41 15.03 -36.03
C PRO A 347 -8.96 14.53 -35.93
N GLY A 348 -8.47 14.08 -34.76
CA GLY A 348 -7.05 13.72 -34.62
C GLY A 348 -6.59 12.64 -35.60
N LEU A 349 -5.32 12.67 -36.00
CA LEU A 349 -4.67 11.62 -36.77
C LEU A 349 -3.28 11.33 -36.17
N PRO A 350 -2.66 10.15 -36.44
CA PRO A 350 -1.38 9.79 -35.86
C PRO A 350 -0.27 10.81 -36.11
N GLY A 351 0.56 11.03 -35.10
CA GLY A 351 1.67 11.99 -35.15
C GLY A 351 1.24 13.43 -34.89
N GLN A 352 0.25 13.63 -34.03
CA GLN A 352 -0.35 14.95 -33.76
C GLN A 352 -0.96 15.63 -35.00
N ARG A 353 -1.36 14.86 -36.01
CA ARG A 353 -1.99 15.35 -37.24
C ARG A 353 -3.49 15.59 -37.05
N SER A 354 -4.13 16.21 -38.03
CA SER A 354 -5.57 16.49 -38.05
C SER A 354 -6.21 16.15 -39.38
N ALA A 355 -7.32 15.43 -39.35
CA ALA A 355 -8.17 15.15 -40.49
C ALA A 355 -8.78 16.42 -41.11
N LEU A 356 -8.75 17.56 -40.42
CA LEU A 356 -9.18 18.85 -41.00
C LEU A 356 -8.14 19.40 -42.01
N VAL A 357 -6.89 18.96 -41.94
CA VAL A 357 -5.79 19.42 -42.80
C VAL A 357 -5.61 18.45 -43.96
N ALA A 358 -5.63 18.95 -45.20
CA ALA A 358 -5.57 18.10 -46.40
C ALA A 358 -4.24 17.34 -46.53
N GLU A 359 -3.13 17.98 -46.22
CA GLU A 359 -1.79 17.37 -46.25
C GLU A 359 -1.65 16.25 -45.22
N ASP A 360 -2.22 16.45 -44.03
CA ASP A 360 -2.25 15.44 -42.97
C ASP A 360 -3.06 14.21 -43.40
N ARG A 361 -4.22 14.41 -44.04
CA ARG A 361 -5.00 13.29 -44.60
C ARG A 361 -4.21 12.55 -45.66
N ALA A 362 -3.61 13.25 -46.62
CA ALA A 362 -2.83 12.64 -47.69
C ALA A 362 -1.66 11.80 -47.13
N PHE A 363 -0.95 12.32 -46.12
CA PHE A 363 0.11 11.59 -45.44
C PHE A 363 -0.40 10.28 -44.82
N VAL A 364 -1.52 10.34 -44.09
CA VAL A 364 -2.04 9.17 -43.37
C VAL A 364 -2.69 8.16 -44.33
N GLU A 365 -3.31 8.62 -45.42
CA GLU A 365 -3.81 7.75 -46.48
C GLU A 365 -2.68 6.96 -47.13
N GLN A 366 -1.53 7.60 -47.37
CA GLN A 366 -0.32 6.93 -47.85
C GLN A 366 0.23 5.94 -46.81
N LEU A 367 0.32 6.35 -45.54
CA LEU A 367 0.80 5.48 -44.45
C LEU A 367 -0.05 4.22 -44.30
N TRP A 368 -1.38 4.37 -44.35
CA TRP A 368 -2.32 3.26 -44.21
C TRP A 368 -2.60 2.52 -45.52
N GLN A 369 -2.02 2.96 -46.63
CA GLN A 369 -2.20 2.41 -47.97
C GLN A 369 -3.68 2.32 -48.38
N ILE A 370 -4.44 3.36 -48.05
CA ILE A 370 -5.86 3.49 -48.44
C ILE A 370 -6.01 4.49 -49.59
N PRO A 371 -7.09 4.41 -50.40
CA PRO A 371 -7.29 5.32 -51.52
C PRO A 371 -7.27 6.79 -51.10
N THR A 372 -6.71 7.66 -51.92
CA THR A 372 -6.73 9.12 -51.68
C THR A 372 -8.17 9.63 -51.55
N GLY A 373 -8.44 10.44 -50.53
CA GLY A 373 -9.78 10.94 -50.19
C GLY A 373 -10.64 9.96 -49.37
N SER A 374 -10.05 8.88 -48.86
CA SER A 374 -10.74 7.96 -47.94
C SER A 374 -11.04 8.61 -46.59
N LEU A 375 -10.07 9.37 -46.06
CA LEU A 375 -10.22 10.09 -44.79
C LEU A 375 -11.12 11.30 -44.99
N ARG A 376 -12.10 11.44 -44.09
CA ARG A 376 -13.07 12.54 -44.13
C ARG A 376 -12.45 13.83 -43.63
N SER A 377 -12.87 14.95 -44.21
CA SER A 377 -12.47 16.31 -43.79
C SER A 377 -13.33 16.87 -42.65
N GLU A 378 -14.27 16.08 -42.13
CA GLU A 378 -15.22 16.46 -41.08
C GLU A 378 -14.75 15.91 -39.73
N ALA A 379 -15.04 16.64 -38.65
CA ALA A 379 -14.82 16.18 -37.29
C ALA A 379 -16.10 15.58 -36.69
N GLY A 380 -15.93 14.72 -35.68
CA GLY A 380 -17.02 14.34 -34.77
C GLY A 380 -17.27 15.41 -33.71
N ASP A 381 -18.47 15.34 -33.11
CA ASP A 381 -19.01 16.38 -32.21
C ASP A 381 -18.67 16.16 -30.72
N GLY A 382 -17.75 15.25 -30.40
CA GLY A 382 -17.27 14.98 -29.04
C GLY A 382 -18.04 13.88 -28.30
N THR A 383 -17.60 13.57 -27.08
CA THR A 383 -18.13 12.42 -26.31
C THR A 383 -19.58 12.61 -25.88
N VAL A 384 -19.98 13.81 -25.48
CA VAL A 384 -21.38 14.09 -25.07
C VAL A 384 -22.30 13.86 -26.28
N ALA A 385 -21.98 14.48 -27.42
CA ALA A 385 -22.73 14.31 -28.66
C ALA A 385 -22.77 12.86 -29.18
N LEU A 386 -21.71 12.06 -28.94
CA LEU A 386 -21.74 10.63 -29.27
C LEU A 386 -22.93 9.92 -28.61
N PHE A 387 -23.15 10.15 -27.32
CA PHE A 387 -24.25 9.53 -26.57
C PHE A 387 -25.60 10.20 -26.84
N GLU A 388 -25.63 11.48 -27.20
CA GLU A 388 -26.83 12.14 -27.74
C GLU A 388 -27.28 11.50 -29.06
N ASN A 389 -26.35 11.30 -29.99
CA ASN A 389 -26.63 10.69 -31.29
C ASN A 389 -27.02 9.21 -31.17
N LEU A 390 -26.50 8.48 -30.16
CA LEU A 390 -26.98 7.14 -29.81
C LEU A 390 -28.44 7.18 -29.33
N ALA A 391 -28.78 8.09 -28.42
CA ALA A 391 -30.15 8.20 -27.91
C ALA A 391 -31.15 8.66 -28.97
N ALA A 392 -30.68 9.48 -29.92
CA ALA A 392 -31.44 9.88 -31.10
C ALA A 392 -31.49 8.80 -32.20
N ALA A 393 -30.92 7.61 -31.96
CA ALA A 393 -30.82 6.49 -32.90
C ALA A 393 -30.16 6.83 -34.25
N GLN A 394 -29.35 7.91 -34.30
CA GLN A 394 -28.51 8.24 -35.46
C GLN A 394 -27.29 7.32 -35.53
N ILE A 395 -26.72 7.02 -34.36
CA ILE A 395 -25.72 5.96 -34.21
C ILE A 395 -26.45 4.70 -33.74
N LYS A 396 -26.25 3.60 -34.44
CA LYS A 396 -26.91 2.31 -34.21
C LYS A 396 -26.01 1.29 -33.55
N ALA A 397 -24.70 1.36 -33.78
CA ALA A 397 -23.73 0.52 -33.10
C ALA A 397 -22.75 1.36 -32.27
N CYS A 398 -22.44 0.93 -31.05
CA CYS A 398 -21.37 1.49 -30.25
C CYS A 398 -20.40 0.40 -29.79
N TRP A 399 -19.11 0.55 -30.10
CA TRP A 399 -18.07 -0.31 -29.55
C TRP A 399 -17.26 0.44 -28.49
N ILE A 400 -17.40 0.00 -27.25
CA ILE A 400 -16.80 0.56 -26.05
C ILE A 400 -15.58 -0.28 -25.67
N ILE A 401 -14.41 0.35 -25.54
CA ILE A 401 -13.14 -0.34 -25.26
C ILE A 401 -12.46 0.26 -24.02
N CYS A 402 -12.18 -0.59 -23.03
CA CYS A 402 -11.39 -0.26 -21.84
C CYS A 402 -11.92 0.98 -21.07
N SER A 403 -13.25 1.15 -21.01
CA SER A 403 -13.90 2.32 -20.42
C SER A 403 -15.30 1.97 -19.89
N ASN A 404 -15.74 2.70 -18.87
CA ASN A 404 -17.05 2.51 -18.22
C ASN A 404 -17.90 3.80 -18.32
N PRO A 405 -18.44 4.15 -19.51
CA PRO A 405 -19.14 5.41 -19.75
C PRO A 405 -20.38 5.61 -18.88
N VAL A 406 -21.11 4.54 -18.53
CA VAL A 406 -22.31 4.65 -17.69
C VAL A 406 -22.01 5.28 -16.33
N ALA A 407 -20.79 5.11 -15.81
CA ALA A 407 -20.39 5.71 -14.54
C ALA A 407 -19.58 7.00 -14.68
N SER A 408 -18.91 7.21 -15.81
CA SER A 408 -17.84 8.21 -15.95
C SER A 408 -18.15 9.40 -16.86
N VAL A 409 -19.14 9.30 -17.76
CA VAL A 409 -19.53 10.40 -18.65
C VAL A 409 -20.56 11.29 -17.93
N ALA A 410 -20.55 12.60 -18.23
CA ALA A 410 -21.51 13.55 -17.67
C ALA A 410 -22.93 13.26 -18.16
N ASN A 411 -23.95 13.67 -17.38
CA ASN A 411 -25.35 13.36 -17.66
C ASN A 411 -25.55 11.86 -17.95
N ARG A 412 -25.30 11.05 -16.93
CA ARG A 412 -25.41 9.58 -16.99
C ARG A 412 -26.68 9.07 -17.67
N GLN A 413 -27.81 9.73 -17.48
CA GLN A 413 -29.09 9.28 -18.03
C GLN A 413 -29.08 9.30 -19.57
N GLN A 414 -28.40 10.28 -20.17
CA GLN A 414 -28.21 10.38 -21.62
C GLN A 414 -27.44 9.18 -22.17
N VAL A 415 -26.40 8.75 -21.46
CA VAL A 415 -25.59 7.57 -21.81
C VAL A 415 -26.42 6.31 -21.76
N ILE A 416 -27.16 6.09 -20.66
CA ILE A 416 -28.03 4.93 -20.49
C ILE A 416 -29.08 4.88 -21.62
N ALA A 417 -29.75 6.00 -21.89
CA ALA A 417 -30.73 6.09 -22.97
C ALA A 417 -30.10 5.78 -24.34
N GLY A 418 -28.89 6.28 -24.60
CA GLY A 418 -28.16 6.00 -25.83
C GLY A 418 -27.81 4.52 -26.00
N LEU A 419 -27.28 3.87 -24.95
CA LEU A 419 -26.95 2.45 -25.00
C LEU A 419 -28.21 1.59 -25.16
N GLN A 420 -29.32 1.96 -24.53
CA GLN A 420 -30.61 1.27 -24.66
C GLN A 420 -31.24 1.44 -26.05
N ALA A 421 -31.03 2.57 -26.72
CA ALA A 421 -31.56 2.87 -28.05
C ALA A 421 -30.73 2.23 -29.19
N ALA A 422 -29.43 2.02 -28.99
CA ALA A 422 -28.55 1.38 -29.96
C ALA A 422 -29.07 -0.02 -30.37
N GLU A 423 -28.79 -0.46 -31.60
CA GLU A 423 -29.08 -1.81 -32.09
C GLU A 423 -27.97 -2.81 -31.73
N LEU A 424 -26.74 -2.31 -31.52
CA LEU A 424 -25.59 -3.10 -31.15
C LEU A 424 -24.70 -2.33 -30.16
N VAL A 425 -24.45 -2.91 -29.00
CA VAL A 425 -23.42 -2.45 -28.05
C VAL A 425 -22.40 -3.55 -27.87
N ILE A 426 -21.14 -3.25 -28.19
CA ILE A 426 -20.00 -4.15 -27.96
C ILE A 426 -19.17 -3.56 -26.82
N THR A 427 -18.86 -4.35 -25.80
CA THR A 427 -17.94 -3.96 -24.73
C THR A 427 -16.71 -4.85 -24.75
N GLN A 428 -15.54 -4.24 -24.70
CA GLN A 428 -14.26 -4.91 -24.53
C GLN A 428 -13.67 -4.46 -23.19
N ASP A 429 -13.72 -5.34 -22.19
CA ASP A 429 -13.37 -5.04 -20.80
C ASP A 429 -12.67 -6.24 -20.13
N ALA A 430 -11.88 -5.97 -19.09
CA ALA A 430 -11.20 -7.00 -18.32
C ALA A 430 -12.09 -7.63 -17.24
N PHE A 431 -13.18 -6.96 -16.85
CA PHE A 431 -14.11 -7.39 -15.80
C PHE A 431 -15.51 -7.61 -16.36
N LEU A 432 -16.18 -8.65 -15.86
CA LEU A 432 -17.54 -8.99 -16.28
C LEU A 432 -18.58 -8.02 -15.69
N ASP A 433 -18.49 -7.78 -14.38
CA ASP A 433 -19.44 -6.95 -13.66
C ASP A 433 -19.04 -5.47 -13.73
N THR A 434 -19.56 -4.78 -14.73
CA THR A 434 -19.51 -3.32 -14.86
C THR A 434 -20.88 -2.75 -15.23
N GLU A 435 -21.11 -1.49 -14.91
CA GLU A 435 -22.34 -0.76 -15.17
C GLU A 435 -22.61 -0.65 -16.67
N THR A 436 -21.56 -0.54 -17.47
CA THR A 436 -21.67 -0.49 -18.93
C THR A 436 -21.99 -1.86 -19.53
N ASN A 437 -21.41 -2.94 -19.01
CA ASN A 437 -21.64 -4.31 -19.52
C ASN A 437 -23.11 -4.76 -19.40
N ARG A 438 -23.88 -4.15 -18.48
CA ARG A 438 -25.34 -4.38 -18.36
C ARG A 438 -26.11 -4.06 -19.65
N TYR A 439 -25.57 -3.20 -20.51
CA TYR A 439 -26.22 -2.77 -21.75
C TYR A 439 -25.58 -3.39 -23.01
N ALA A 440 -24.56 -4.24 -22.86
CA ALA A 440 -23.84 -4.83 -23.97
C ALA A 440 -24.60 -6.01 -24.58
N ASP A 441 -24.59 -6.08 -25.92
CA ASP A 441 -25.05 -7.22 -26.70
C ASP A 441 -23.92 -8.23 -26.94
N ILE A 442 -22.67 -7.76 -27.00
CA ILE A 442 -21.46 -8.58 -27.13
C ILE A 442 -20.42 -8.12 -26.12
N LEU A 443 -19.93 -9.03 -25.30
CA LEU A 443 -18.90 -8.79 -24.30
C LEU A 443 -17.64 -9.57 -24.67
N LEU A 444 -16.51 -8.87 -24.81
CA LEU A 444 -15.23 -9.40 -25.26
C LEU A 444 -14.19 -9.32 -24.13
N PRO A 445 -13.57 -10.46 -23.74
CA PRO A 445 -12.65 -10.51 -22.61
C PRO A 445 -11.29 -9.92 -22.98
N ALA A 446 -10.88 -8.85 -22.28
CA ALA A 446 -9.61 -8.17 -22.51
C ALA A 446 -8.56 -8.54 -21.45
N ALA A 447 -7.30 -8.67 -21.88
CA ALA A 447 -6.15 -8.88 -20.99
C ALA A 447 -5.91 -7.62 -20.12
N LEU A 448 -5.64 -7.83 -18.83
CA LEU A 448 -5.40 -6.76 -17.88
C LEU A 448 -3.90 -6.51 -17.71
N TRP A 449 -3.44 -5.32 -18.13
CA TRP A 449 -2.10 -4.78 -17.79
C TRP A 449 -0.96 -5.83 -17.93
N ALA A 450 -0.51 -6.44 -16.83
CA ALA A 450 0.58 -7.42 -16.76
C ALA A 450 0.34 -8.70 -17.57
N GLU A 451 -0.85 -8.86 -18.13
CA GLU A 451 -1.26 -9.97 -18.98
C GLU A 451 -1.05 -9.72 -20.47
N GLY A 452 -0.73 -8.48 -20.86
CA GLY A 452 -0.43 -8.10 -22.23
C GLY A 452 0.87 -7.30 -22.32
N GLU A 453 1.29 -7.05 -23.55
CA GLU A 453 2.39 -6.14 -23.84
C GLU A 453 1.93 -4.92 -24.64
N GLY A 454 2.62 -3.80 -24.48
CA GLY A 454 2.35 -2.57 -25.24
C GLY A 454 3.08 -1.34 -24.70
N VAL A 455 3.03 -0.23 -25.43
CA VAL A 455 3.72 1.02 -25.03
C VAL A 455 2.76 1.97 -24.30
N MET A 456 3.25 2.57 -23.21
CA MET A 456 2.54 3.59 -22.42
C MET A 456 3.32 4.90 -22.40
N VAL A 457 2.64 6.03 -22.49
CA VAL A 457 3.21 7.38 -22.53
C VAL A 457 2.63 8.23 -21.39
N ASN A 458 3.51 8.69 -20.49
CA ASN A 458 3.12 9.45 -19.30
C ASN A 458 3.03 10.97 -19.54
N SER A 459 2.74 11.75 -18.49
CA SER A 459 2.56 13.22 -18.61
C SER A 459 3.80 13.95 -19.13
N GLU A 460 5.00 13.46 -18.87
CA GLU A 460 6.25 14.09 -19.32
C GLU A 460 6.70 13.60 -20.70
N ARG A 461 5.85 12.91 -21.48
CA ARG A 461 6.18 12.36 -22.81
C ARG A 461 7.15 11.18 -22.77
N ASN A 462 7.32 10.54 -21.62
CA ASN A 462 8.18 9.37 -21.49
C ASN A 462 7.39 8.10 -21.86
N LEU A 463 7.88 7.39 -22.86
CA LEU A 463 7.42 6.09 -23.32
C LEU A 463 8.07 4.99 -22.46
N SER A 464 7.27 4.02 -22.06
CA SER A 464 7.71 2.86 -21.28
C SER A 464 7.01 1.61 -21.78
N LEU A 465 7.75 0.50 -21.86
CA LEU A 465 7.17 -0.78 -22.25
C LEU A 465 6.43 -1.39 -21.05
N MET A 466 5.14 -1.65 -21.24
CA MET A 466 4.36 -2.52 -20.38
C MET A 466 4.67 -3.96 -20.83
N ASN A 467 5.57 -4.66 -20.14
CA ASN A 467 5.87 -6.06 -20.47
C ASN A 467 4.80 -7.00 -19.88
N GLN A 468 4.47 -8.04 -20.64
CA GLN A 468 3.69 -9.18 -20.14
C GLN A 468 4.52 -9.94 -19.09
N ALA A 469 3.92 -10.18 -17.93
CA ALA A 469 4.51 -10.93 -16.83
C ALA A 469 3.81 -12.26 -16.54
N VAL A 470 2.51 -12.36 -16.87
CA VAL A 470 1.70 -13.56 -16.68
C VAL A 470 0.77 -13.77 -17.89
N ALA A 471 0.25 -14.97 -18.05
CA ALA A 471 -0.76 -15.24 -19.07
C ALA A 471 -2.10 -14.59 -18.68
N ALA A 472 -2.86 -14.14 -19.68
CA ALA A 472 -4.23 -13.68 -19.48
C ALA A 472 -5.16 -14.88 -19.14
N PRO A 473 -6.22 -14.68 -18.35
CA PRO A 473 -7.13 -15.76 -17.97
C PRO A 473 -8.09 -16.13 -19.11
N GLY A 474 -8.38 -17.42 -19.23
CA GLY A 474 -9.32 -17.96 -20.21
C GLY A 474 -8.95 -17.62 -21.66
N GLU A 475 -9.90 -17.01 -22.37
CA GLU A 475 -9.79 -16.57 -23.76
C GLU A 475 -9.43 -15.07 -23.88
N SER A 476 -9.05 -14.41 -22.78
CA SER A 476 -8.74 -12.98 -22.78
C SER A 476 -7.57 -12.63 -23.70
N LEU A 477 -7.70 -11.54 -24.46
CA LEU A 477 -6.66 -11.08 -25.39
C LEU A 477 -6.27 -9.61 -25.14
N PRO A 478 -5.02 -9.20 -25.44
CA PRO A 478 -4.63 -7.79 -25.48
C PRO A 478 -5.56 -6.97 -26.39
N ASP A 479 -5.88 -5.74 -26.00
CA ASP A 479 -6.86 -4.92 -26.71
C ASP A 479 -6.59 -4.80 -28.22
N TRP A 480 -5.32 -4.63 -28.60
CA TRP A 480 -4.90 -4.48 -29.99
C TRP A 480 -5.21 -5.72 -30.84
N GLN A 481 -5.13 -6.92 -30.24
CA GLN A 481 -5.42 -8.17 -30.93
C GLN A 481 -6.90 -8.30 -31.20
N ILE A 482 -7.76 -7.96 -30.23
CA ILE A 482 -9.22 -8.00 -30.42
C ILE A 482 -9.62 -7.04 -31.57
N ILE A 483 -9.06 -5.82 -31.57
CA ILE A 483 -9.28 -4.83 -32.63
C ILE A 483 -8.84 -5.38 -33.99
N ALA A 484 -7.62 -5.90 -34.09
CA ALA A 484 -7.07 -6.47 -35.32
C ALA A 484 -7.90 -7.65 -35.83
N ARG A 485 -8.28 -8.58 -34.95
CA ARG A 485 -9.06 -9.77 -35.32
C ARG A 485 -10.46 -9.44 -35.79
N ILE A 486 -11.14 -8.48 -35.15
CA ILE A 486 -12.44 -7.99 -35.63
C ILE A 486 -12.27 -7.30 -36.98
N ALA A 487 -11.26 -6.44 -37.16
CA ALA A 487 -10.99 -5.81 -38.46
C ALA A 487 -10.72 -6.84 -39.57
N CYS A 488 -9.95 -7.89 -39.28
CA CYS A 488 -9.74 -9.01 -40.21
C CYS A 488 -11.07 -9.72 -40.54
N ALA A 489 -11.90 -10.03 -39.54
CA ALA A 489 -13.21 -10.65 -39.74
C ALA A 489 -14.22 -9.75 -40.47
N MET A 490 -14.04 -8.42 -40.42
CA MET A 490 -14.79 -7.44 -41.21
C MET A 490 -14.34 -7.39 -42.69
N GLY A 491 -13.29 -8.13 -43.07
CA GLY A 491 -12.76 -8.20 -44.43
C GLY A 491 -11.52 -7.32 -44.68
N TYR A 492 -10.87 -6.80 -43.63
CA TYR A 492 -9.70 -5.91 -43.76
C TYR A 492 -8.37 -6.60 -43.43
N ALA A 493 -8.27 -7.92 -43.65
CA ALA A 493 -7.14 -8.73 -43.22
C ALA A 493 -5.77 -8.23 -43.74
N GLU A 494 -5.72 -7.70 -44.97
CA GLU A 494 -4.49 -7.17 -45.57
C GLU A 494 -3.86 -6.03 -44.77
N ALA A 495 -4.67 -5.22 -44.07
CA ALA A 495 -4.22 -4.05 -43.32
C ALA A 495 -4.12 -4.26 -41.80
N PHE A 496 -4.61 -5.41 -41.28
CA PHE A 496 -4.74 -5.68 -39.85
C PHE A 496 -4.13 -7.02 -39.38
N SER A 497 -3.51 -7.80 -40.27
CA SER A 497 -2.83 -9.06 -39.90
C SER A 497 -1.45 -8.81 -39.29
N TYR A 498 -1.38 -8.22 -38.11
CA TYR A 498 -0.14 -7.98 -37.36
C TYR A 498 0.29 -9.21 -36.56
N ALA A 499 1.60 -9.51 -36.58
CA ALA A 499 2.18 -10.63 -35.85
C ALA A 499 2.43 -10.33 -34.35
N SER A 500 2.61 -9.06 -33.97
CA SER A 500 2.95 -8.64 -32.61
C SER A 500 2.60 -7.16 -32.37
N ALA A 501 2.60 -6.74 -31.10
CA ALA A 501 2.44 -5.34 -30.72
C ALA A 501 3.61 -4.49 -31.28
N GLU A 502 4.82 -5.05 -31.30
CA GLU A 502 6.02 -4.45 -31.90
C GLU A 502 5.82 -4.12 -33.38
N ALA A 503 5.18 -5.00 -34.16
CA ALA A 503 4.90 -4.74 -35.58
C ALA A 503 3.91 -3.57 -35.78
N VAL A 504 2.93 -3.42 -34.87
CA VAL A 504 2.02 -2.26 -34.86
C VAL A 504 2.81 -0.99 -34.52
N PHE A 505 3.72 -1.08 -33.55
CA PHE A 505 4.57 0.03 -33.15
C PHE A 505 5.54 0.48 -34.27
N ASP A 506 6.04 -0.47 -35.05
CA ASP A 506 6.88 -0.18 -36.22
C ASP A 506 6.14 0.53 -37.36
N GLU A 507 4.84 0.28 -37.50
CA GLU A 507 4.01 1.08 -38.41
C GLU A 507 3.78 2.48 -37.84
N LEU A 508 3.35 2.60 -36.57
CA LEU A 508 3.01 3.90 -35.99
C LEU A 508 4.21 4.84 -35.88
N ARG A 509 5.44 4.35 -35.70
CA ARG A 509 6.64 5.21 -35.63
C ARG A 509 6.92 5.96 -36.93
N GLN A 510 6.38 5.48 -38.06
CA GLN A 510 6.46 6.18 -39.34
C GLN A 510 5.62 7.46 -39.34
N ALA A 511 4.67 7.60 -38.41
CA ALA A 511 3.85 8.81 -38.23
C ALA A 511 4.58 9.94 -37.49
N TRP A 512 5.91 9.95 -37.40
CA TRP A 512 6.64 11.13 -36.92
C TRP A 512 6.25 12.40 -37.70
N ASN A 513 6.37 13.57 -37.06
CA ASN A 513 5.84 14.83 -37.59
C ASN A 513 6.82 16.00 -37.37
N PRO A 514 7.56 16.41 -38.42
CA PRO A 514 8.48 17.54 -38.34
C PRO A 514 7.79 18.89 -38.15
N ALA A 515 6.49 19.00 -38.45
CA ALA A 515 5.76 20.26 -38.26
C ALA A 515 5.55 20.57 -36.77
N THR A 516 5.38 19.55 -35.94
CA THR A 516 5.14 19.67 -34.49
C THR A 516 6.36 19.33 -33.63
N GLY A 517 7.41 18.78 -34.24
CA GLY A 517 8.57 18.24 -33.54
C GLY A 517 8.30 16.88 -32.88
N TYR A 518 7.17 16.23 -33.14
CA TYR A 518 6.89 14.89 -32.62
C TYR A 518 7.74 13.86 -33.36
N ASP A 519 8.77 13.33 -32.69
CA ASP A 519 9.70 12.36 -33.28
C ASP A 519 9.86 11.15 -32.37
N VAL A 520 9.52 9.98 -32.88
CA VAL A 520 9.66 8.69 -32.19
C VAL A 520 10.48 7.70 -33.02
N ARG A 521 11.13 8.15 -34.09
CA ARG A 521 11.84 7.27 -35.04
C ARG A 521 13.01 6.54 -34.40
N GLY A 522 13.64 7.13 -33.38
CA GLY A 522 14.72 6.53 -32.62
C GLY A 522 14.26 5.56 -31.52
N ILE A 523 12.94 5.39 -31.33
CA ILE A 523 12.37 4.54 -30.30
C ILE A 523 11.98 3.19 -30.90
N SER A 524 12.38 2.10 -30.22
CA SER A 524 12.05 0.73 -30.60
C SER A 524 11.65 -0.09 -29.37
N TYR A 525 10.93 -1.19 -29.57
CA TYR A 525 10.60 -2.13 -28.49
C TYR A 525 11.87 -2.68 -27.82
N ALA A 526 12.89 -3.02 -28.60
CA ALA A 526 14.19 -3.44 -28.07
C ALA A 526 14.79 -2.38 -27.13
N GLY A 527 14.81 -1.11 -27.54
CA GLY A 527 15.28 -0.01 -26.68
C GLY A 527 14.41 0.18 -25.43
N LEU A 528 13.08 0.08 -25.56
CA LEU A 528 12.16 0.22 -24.43
C LEU A 528 12.21 -0.95 -23.43
N ARG A 529 12.66 -2.14 -23.85
CA ARG A 529 12.96 -3.26 -22.94
C ARG A 529 14.16 -2.95 -22.05
N GLU A 530 15.12 -2.18 -22.55
CA GLU A 530 16.31 -1.76 -21.79
C GLU A 530 16.00 -0.59 -20.86
N ALA A 531 15.41 0.49 -21.40
CA ALA A 531 15.12 1.70 -20.63
C ALA A 531 13.96 2.52 -21.24
N PRO A 532 13.21 3.26 -20.41
CA PRO A 532 12.24 4.24 -20.89
C PRO A 532 12.89 5.36 -21.73
N GLN A 533 12.16 5.86 -22.73
CA GLN A 533 12.64 6.89 -23.66
C GLN A 533 11.63 8.04 -23.74
N GLN A 534 12.05 9.25 -24.10
CA GLN A 534 11.18 10.43 -24.12
C GLN A 534 11.25 11.14 -25.46
N TRP A 535 10.12 11.23 -26.16
CA TRP A 535 10.06 11.95 -27.43
C TRP A 535 10.15 13.47 -27.20
N PRO A 536 10.75 14.27 -28.10
CA PRO A 536 11.32 13.88 -29.39
C PRO A 536 12.60 13.05 -29.24
N CYS A 537 12.70 11.96 -30.02
CA CYS A 537 13.81 11.04 -30.04
C CYS A 537 14.10 10.59 -31.49
N GLU A 538 15.02 11.29 -32.12
CA GLU A 538 15.54 11.01 -33.45
C GLU A 538 16.43 9.74 -33.50
N PRO A 539 16.64 9.11 -34.66
CA PRO A 539 17.53 7.96 -34.80
C PRO A 539 18.99 8.32 -34.46
N GLY A 540 19.69 7.40 -33.77
CA GLY A 540 21.12 7.55 -33.45
C GLY A 540 21.43 8.45 -32.26
N ARG A 541 20.41 8.93 -31.54
CA ARG A 541 20.56 9.76 -30.34
C ARG A 541 21.24 9.02 -29.19
N GLU A 542 22.26 9.62 -28.58
CA GLU A 542 22.97 9.01 -27.44
C GLU A 542 22.14 9.04 -26.13
N ASN A 543 21.47 10.17 -25.85
CA ASN A 543 20.62 10.31 -24.67
C ASN A 543 19.14 10.17 -25.07
N ALA A 544 18.53 9.05 -24.69
CA ALA A 544 17.14 8.75 -25.02
C ALA A 544 16.08 9.62 -24.29
N ARG A 545 16.50 10.64 -23.52
CA ARG A 545 15.62 11.59 -22.83
C ARG A 545 15.68 12.99 -23.45
N SER A 546 14.51 13.59 -23.69
CA SER A 546 14.36 14.91 -24.32
C SER A 546 13.51 15.87 -23.45
N PRO A 547 14.10 16.40 -22.36
CA PRO A 547 13.35 17.13 -21.34
C PRO A 547 12.85 18.51 -21.80
N LEU A 548 13.50 19.13 -22.78
CA LEU A 548 13.15 20.45 -23.31
C LEU A 548 12.68 20.35 -24.77
N ARG A 549 11.51 20.89 -25.07
CA ARG A 549 10.97 21.00 -26.43
C ARG A 549 11.26 22.36 -27.07
N TYR A 550 10.93 22.46 -28.35
CA TYR A 550 10.93 23.68 -29.15
C TYR A 550 12.31 24.29 -29.42
N ARG A 551 13.39 23.54 -29.15
CA ARG A 551 14.75 23.91 -29.54
C ARG A 551 14.82 23.93 -31.07
N ASN A 552 15.28 25.03 -31.66
CA ASN A 552 15.35 25.20 -33.12
C ASN A 552 16.70 24.73 -33.68
N ASP A 553 16.97 23.42 -33.59
CA ASP A 553 18.25 22.81 -34.00
C ASP A 553 18.20 22.10 -35.37
N GLY A 554 17.00 21.93 -35.95
CA GLY A 554 16.83 21.29 -37.26
C GLY A 554 16.82 19.76 -37.21
N ILE A 555 16.77 19.14 -36.03
CA ILE A 555 16.88 17.68 -35.86
C ILE A 555 15.52 16.99 -36.01
N SER A 556 14.56 17.34 -35.14
CA SER A 556 13.19 16.78 -35.15
C SER A 556 12.16 17.72 -35.77
N GLN A 557 12.57 18.90 -36.24
CA GLN A 557 11.73 19.83 -37.00
C GLN A 557 12.56 20.56 -38.06
N THR A 558 11.89 21.25 -38.99
CA THR A 558 12.56 22.13 -39.96
C THR A 558 13.22 23.31 -39.26
N LEU A 559 14.49 23.57 -39.56
CA LEU A 559 15.24 24.71 -39.03
C LEU A 559 14.61 26.03 -39.51
N ARG A 560 14.20 26.90 -38.58
CA ARG A 560 13.60 28.20 -38.88
C ARG A 560 14.61 29.34 -38.75
N ARG A 561 14.44 30.36 -39.58
CA ARG A 561 15.17 31.63 -39.53
C ARG A 561 14.18 32.78 -39.35
N ASP A 562 14.56 33.81 -38.62
CA ASP A 562 13.76 35.01 -38.44
C ASP A 562 13.83 35.95 -39.66
N GLY A 563 13.13 37.10 -39.59
CA GLY A 563 13.08 38.08 -40.68
C GLY A 563 14.42 38.74 -41.00
N GLN A 564 15.43 38.58 -40.14
CA GLN A 564 16.79 39.06 -40.31
C GLN A 564 17.72 37.94 -40.83
N GLY A 565 17.22 36.72 -40.99
CA GLY A 565 17.98 35.56 -41.44
C GLY A 565 18.72 34.81 -40.32
N GLU A 566 18.59 35.25 -39.07
CA GLU A 566 19.20 34.62 -37.90
C GLU A 566 18.43 33.37 -37.47
N VAL A 567 19.10 32.42 -36.82
CA VAL A 567 18.46 31.22 -36.29
C VAL A 567 18.08 31.48 -34.83
N PRO A 568 16.80 31.74 -34.50
CA PRO A 568 16.38 31.90 -33.11
C PRO A 568 16.60 30.59 -32.36
N ALA A 569 16.98 30.65 -31.07
CA ALA A 569 17.25 29.46 -30.26
C ALA A 569 16.02 28.54 -30.07
N LEU A 570 14.82 29.12 -30.09
CA LEU A 570 13.54 28.43 -29.98
C LEU A 570 12.70 28.68 -31.23
N ALA A 571 11.91 27.69 -31.60
CA ALA A 571 10.90 27.77 -32.65
C ALA A 571 9.66 26.97 -32.22
N PHE A 572 8.53 27.67 -32.09
CA PHE A 572 7.25 27.05 -31.80
C PHE A 572 6.60 26.54 -33.09
N PRO A 573 5.94 25.37 -33.08
CA PRO A 573 5.15 24.80 -34.19
C PRO A 573 3.95 25.62 -34.70
N THR A 574 4.05 26.94 -34.73
CA THR A 574 3.07 27.84 -35.34
C THR A 574 3.51 28.22 -36.76
N SER A 575 2.63 28.84 -37.53
CA SER A 575 2.98 29.34 -38.87
C SER A 575 4.15 30.33 -38.83
N SER A 576 4.16 31.25 -37.85
CA SER A 576 5.21 32.26 -37.67
C SER A 576 6.47 31.74 -36.98
N GLY A 577 6.42 30.58 -36.32
CA GLY A 577 7.51 30.09 -35.47
C GLY A 577 7.50 30.66 -34.04
N LYS A 578 6.53 31.52 -33.71
CA LYS A 578 6.37 32.19 -32.42
C LYS A 578 5.19 31.65 -31.62
N ALA A 579 5.29 31.63 -30.30
CA ALA A 579 4.17 31.31 -29.41
C ALA A 579 3.15 32.46 -29.37
N ARG A 580 1.91 32.19 -28.95
CA ARG A 580 0.80 33.13 -29.07
C ARG A 580 0.20 33.48 -27.71
N PHE A 581 0.06 34.78 -27.46
CA PHE A 581 -0.76 35.32 -26.39
C PHE A 581 -2.24 35.29 -26.78
N PHE A 582 -3.12 35.02 -25.81
CA PHE A 582 -4.56 35.13 -26.01
C PHE A 582 -5.23 35.90 -24.88
N ALA A 583 -5.90 37.01 -25.22
CA ALA A 583 -6.74 37.79 -24.31
C ALA A 583 -8.05 37.03 -24.03
N ARG A 584 -8.06 36.16 -23.02
CA ARG A 584 -9.21 35.30 -22.68
C ARG A 584 -10.01 35.89 -21.52
N PRO A 585 -11.20 36.45 -21.75
CA PRO A 585 -11.97 37.06 -20.68
C PRO A 585 -12.53 36.01 -19.71
N CYS A 586 -12.70 36.39 -18.45
CA CYS A 586 -13.47 35.59 -17.50
C CYS A 586 -14.96 35.67 -17.87
N LEU A 587 -15.58 34.53 -18.14
CA LEU A 587 -16.99 34.42 -18.50
C LEU A 587 -17.73 33.48 -17.51
N PRO A 588 -19.04 33.66 -17.31
CA PRO A 588 -19.83 32.79 -16.43
C PRO A 588 -19.87 31.33 -16.90
N ALA A 589 -20.04 30.39 -15.96
CA ALA A 589 -20.30 28.98 -16.29
C ALA A 589 -21.61 28.81 -17.08
N ALA A 590 -21.76 27.66 -17.76
CA ALA A 590 -22.95 27.35 -18.57
C ALA A 590 -24.25 27.31 -17.72
N GLU A 591 -24.13 26.89 -16.46
CA GLU A 591 -25.23 26.73 -15.53
C GLU A 591 -24.85 27.39 -14.22
N LEU A 592 -25.58 28.45 -13.83
CA LEU A 592 -25.36 29.18 -12.58
C LEU A 592 -26.35 28.72 -11.50
N PRO A 593 -25.98 28.86 -10.21
CA PRO A 593 -26.93 28.67 -9.11
C PRO A 593 -28.12 29.63 -9.21
N ASP A 594 -29.31 29.14 -8.86
CA ASP A 594 -30.55 29.92 -8.77
C ASP A 594 -31.34 29.54 -7.51
N ALA A 595 -32.59 29.98 -7.41
CA ALA A 595 -33.43 29.70 -6.23
C ALA A 595 -33.73 28.20 -6.06
N ASP A 596 -33.77 27.43 -7.14
CA ASP A 596 -34.11 26.00 -7.13
C ASP A 596 -32.87 25.13 -6.93
N PHE A 597 -31.69 25.60 -7.37
CA PHE A 597 -30.40 24.91 -7.32
C PHE A 597 -29.32 25.84 -6.79
N ALA A 598 -29.37 26.14 -5.49
CA ALA A 598 -28.59 27.22 -4.86
C ALA A 598 -27.11 26.91 -4.59
N LEU A 599 -26.65 25.67 -4.79
CA LEU A 599 -25.29 25.24 -4.45
C LEU A 599 -24.48 24.87 -5.70
N VAL A 600 -23.17 25.07 -5.68
CA VAL A 600 -22.26 24.58 -6.73
C VAL A 600 -21.62 23.27 -6.30
N LEU A 601 -21.88 22.20 -7.05
CA LEU A 601 -21.21 20.91 -6.90
C LEU A 601 -19.91 20.87 -7.71
N ASN A 602 -18.82 20.53 -7.02
CA ASN A 602 -17.57 20.08 -7.60
C ASN A 602 -17.46 18.55 -7.43
N THR A 603 -16.84 17.87 -8.40
CA THR A 603 -16.59 16.42 -8.33
C THR A 603 -15.10 16.10 -8.34
N GLY A 604 -14.66 15.04 -7.67
CA GLY A 604 -13.24 14.70 -7.68
C GLY A 604 -12.91 13.27 -7.32
N ARG A 605 -11.70 13.09 -6.79
CA ARG A 605 -11.09 11.78 -6.53
C ARG A 605 -10.64 11.68 -5.09
N VAL A 606 -10.55 10.46 -4.58
CA VAL A 606 -9.87 10.11 -3.33
C VAL A 606 -8.57 9.35 -3.63
N GLN A 607 -7.66 9.33 -2.66
CA GLN A 607 -6.28 8.87 -2.90
C GLN A 607 -6.21 7.38 -3.24
N HIS A 608 -7.02 6.53 -2.63
CA HIS A 608 -6.84 5.07 -2.71
C HIS A 608 -7.71 4.41 -3.78
N GLN A 609 -8.61 5.16 -4.42
CA GLN A 609 -9.52 4.63 -5.43
C GLN A 609 -9.17 5.09 -6.85
N TRP A 610 -9.21 4.15 -7.80
CA TRP A 610 -9.01 4.42 -9.22
C TRP A 610 -10.35 4.38 -9.96
N HIS A 611 -10.78 5.56 -10.41
CA HIS A 611 -11.98 5.73 -11.25
C HIS A 611 -13.17 4.92 -10.69
N THR A 612 -13.79 4.04 -11.48
CA THR A 612 -15.05 3.37 -11.14
C THR A 612 -14.87 2.12 -10.27
N LEU A 613 -13.75 2.00 -9.55
CA LEU A 613 -13.45 0.93 -8.59
C LEU A 613 -13.37 -0.50 -9.18
N THR A 614 -13.47 -0.68 -10.50
CA THR A 614 -13.40 -2.04 -11.11
C THR A 614 -12.09 -2.76 -10.81
N LYS A 615 -11.00 -2.00 -10.65
CA LYS A 615 -9.69 -2.50 -10.21
C LYS A 615 -9.48 -2.35 -8.70
N THR A 616 -9.49 -1.12 -8.18
CA THR A 616 -9.12 -0.84 -6.77
C THR A 616 -10.16 -1.31 -5.77
N GLY A 617 -11.43 -1.42 -6.19
CA GLY A 617 -12.50 -2.00 -5.38
C GLY A 617 -12.30 -3.49 -5.07
N LYS A 618 -11.39 -4.17 -5.79
CA LYS A 618 -10.99 -5.56 -5.49
C LYS A 618 -9.84 -5.66 -4.46
N VAL A 619 -9.34 -4.52 -3.97
CA VAL A 619 -8.19 -4.45 -3.07
C VAL A 619 -8.67 -4.04 -1.68
N ALA A 620 -8.82 -5.01 -0.77
CA ALA A 620 -9.37 -4.79 0.56
C ALA A 620 -8.64 -3.68 1.34
N ALA A 621 -7.31 -3.60 1.23
CA ALA A 621 -6.52 -2.57 1.88
C ALA A 621 -6.86 -1.15 1.39
N LEU A 622 -7.18 -0.97 0.10
CA LEU A 622 -7.57 0.34 -0.45
C LEU A 622 -9.00 0.71 -0.04
N ASN A 623 -9.91 -0.26 -0.03
CA ASN A 623 -11.28 -0.07 0.45
C ASN A 623 -11.33 0.28 1.93
N LYS A 624 -10.43 -0.25 2.77
CA LYS A 624 -10.33 0.15 4.17
C LYS A 624 -9.93 1.61 4.34
N LEU A 625 -9.08 2.13 3.45
CA LEU A 625 -8.58 3.51 3.52
C LEU A 625 -9.59 4.54 2.97
N ASP A 626 -10.32 4.18 1.91
CA ASP A 626 -11.40 4.98 1.33
C ASP A 626 -12.68 4.11 1.22
N PRO A 627 -13.47 3.99 2.31
CA PRO A 627 -14.53 2.98 2.44
C PRO A 627 -15.84 3.31 1.73
N GLY A 628 -16.11 4.58 1.44
CA GLY A 628 -17.37 4.98 0.85
C GLY A 628 -17.38 6.38 0.23
N PRO A 629 -18.38 6.67 -0.61
CA PRO A 629 -18.71 7.98 -1.12
C PRO A 629 -19.23 8.86 0.01
N PHE A 630 -19.25 10.15 -0.28
CA PHE A 630 -19.71 11.19 0.63
C PHE A 630 -20.00 12.44 -0.19
N VAL A 631 -20.75 13.37 0.39
CA VAL A 631 -20.80 14.75 -0.07
C VAL A 631 -20.28 15.67 1.03
N GLU A 632 -19.21 16.40 0.74
CA GLU A 632 -18.68 17.43 1.62
C GLU A 632 -19.57 18.67 1.55
N ILE A 633 -20.00 19.17 2.72
CA ILE A 633 -20.91 20.30 2.88
C ILE A 633 -20.32 21.24 3.94
N HIS A 634 -20.32 22.56 3.67
CA HIS A 634 -19.87 23.55 4.63
C HIS A 634 -20.79 23.59 5.87
N PRO A 635 -20.28 23.80 7.10
CA PRO A 635 -21.09 23.90 8.32
C PRO A 635 -22.28 24.86 8.21
N ASP A 636 -22.09 26.07 7.68
CA ASP A 636 -23.16 27.06 7.51
C ASP A 636 -24.29 26.59 6.59
N ASP A 637 -23.95 25.86 5.50
CA ASP A 637 -24.95 25.31 4.60
C ASP A 637 -25.66 24.10 5.22
N ALA A 638 -24.92 23.29 5.98
CA ALA A 638 -25.47 22.16 6.71
C ALA A 638 -26.51 22.61 7.75
N GLU A 639 -26.19 23.65 8.52
CA GLU A 639 -27.11 24.28 9.47
C GLU A 639 -28.35 24.86 8.76
N ARG A 640 -28.14 25.65 7.69
CA ARG A 640 -29.21 26.25 6.89
C ARG A 640 -30.17 25.21 6.30
N LEU A 641 -29.66 24.04 5.93
CA LEU A 641 -30.42 22.97 5.28
C LEU A 641 -30.91 21.89 6.24
N GLY A 642 -30.56 21.98 7.54
CA GLY A 642 -30.92 20.97 8.54
C GLY A 642 -30.29 19.60 8.27
N ILE A 643 -29.06 19.57 7.74
CA ILE A 643 -28.29 18.37 7.43
C ILE A 643 -27.25 18.15 8.52
N ALA A 644 -27.25 16.98 9.15
CA ALA A 644 -26.23 16.58 10.11
C ALA A 644 -25.17 15.65 9.48
N GLU A 645 -24.04 15.48 10.17
CA GLU A 645 -23.01 14.51 9.81
C GLU A 645 -23.62 13.12 9.56
N LYS A 646 -23.25 12.47 8.45
CA LYS A 646 -23.74 11.16 8.00
C LYS A 646 -25.23 11.07 7.66
N ASP A 647 -25.98 12.17 7.67
CA ASP A 647 -27.32 12.15 7.11
C ASP A 647 -27.25 11.77 5.61
N GLN A 648 -28.22 10.99 5.14
CA GLN A 648 -28.35 10.73 3.71
C GLN A 648 -28.88 11.98 3.00
N VAL A 649 -28.12 12.44 2.01
CA VAL A 649 -28.40 13.67 1.28
C VAL A 649 -28.71 13.34 -0.17
N GLN A 650 -29.90 13.78 -0.59
CA GLN A 650 -30.23 13.84 -1.99
C GLN A 650 -29.58 15.07 -2.62
N ILE A 651 -28.74 14.81 -3.61
CA ILE A 651 -28.11 15.79 -4.47
C ILE A 651 -28.93 15.79 -5.75
N ARG A 652 -29.59 16.90 -6.08
CA ARG A 652 -30.44 17.01 -7.27
C ARG A 652 -29.93 18.11 -8.20
N SER A 653 -29.92 17.87 -9.49
CA SER A 653 -29.70 18.90 -10.52
C SER A 653 -30.84 18.90 -11.53
N ARG A 654 -30.70 19.70 -12.59
CA ARG A 654 -31.62 19.73 -13.73
C ARG A 654 -31.67 18.40 -14.51
N ARG A 655 -30.67 17.52 -14.34
CA ARG A 655 -30.53 16.26 -15.11
C ARG A 655 -30.95 15.02 -14.34
N GLY A 656 -30.80 15.01 -13.02
CA GLY A 656 -31.04 13.82 -12.23
C GLY A 656 -30.71 14.01 -10.75
N GLN A 657 -30.47 12.89 -10.07
CA GLN A 657 -30.16 12.88 -8.64
C GLN A 657 -29.14 11.80 -8.27
N ALA A 658 -28.50 11.99 -7.12
CA ALA A 658 -27.68 11.00 -6.43
C ALA A 658 -27.94 11.05 -4.92
N LEU A 659 -27.71 9.95 -4.22
CA LEU A 659 -27.85 9.84 -2.76
C LEU A 659 -26.49 9.54 -2.15
N LEU A 660 -25.95 10.46 -1.36
CA LEU A 660 -24.66 10.28 -0.69
C LEU A 660 -24.74 10.71 0.78
N PRO A 661 -23.97 10.08 1.69
CA PRO A 661 -23.91 10.51 3.08
C PRO A 661 -23.18 11.85 3.21
N ALA A 662 -23.69 12.73 4.06
CA ALA A 662 -23.09 14.02 4.36
C ALA A 662 -21.76 13.87 5.12
N ARG A 663 -20.79 14.69 4.75
CA ARG A 663 -19.56 14.96 5.50
C ARG A 663 -19.46 16.47 5.73
N ILE A 664 -19.67 16.92 6.95
CA ILE A 664 -19.66 18.34 7.30
C ILE A 664 -18.22 18.78 7.50
N THR A 665 -17.77 19.76 6.72
CA THR A 665 -16.38 20.22 6.73
C THR A 665 -16.24 21.63 6.16
N ASP A 666 -15.35 22.43 6.75
CA ASP A 666 -14.95 23.76 6.28
C ASP A 666 -13.98 23.72 5.08
N ARG A 667 -13.64 22.53 4.58
CA ARG A 667 -12.76 22.37 3.41
C ARG A 667 -13.36 22.92 2.12
N VAL A 668 -14.67 23.02 2.03
CA VAL A 668 -15.41 23.60 0.89
C VAL A 668 -16.01 24.95 1.29
N LEU A 669 -16.08 25.92 0.38
CA LEU A 669 -16.66 27.24 0.68
C LEU A 669 -18.19 27.18 0.91
N PRO A 670 -18.77 28.08 1.73
CA PRO A 670 -20.22 28.28 1.75
C PRO A 670 -20.79 28.49 0.33
N GLY A 671 -21.95 27.90 0.05
CA GLY A 671 -22.55 27.85 -1.28
C GLY A 671 -22.01 26.73 -2.18
N ASN A 672 -21.11 25.87 -1.69
CA ASN A 672 -20.44 24.85 -2.51
C ASN A 672 -20.42 23.48 -1.81
N CYS A 673 -20.36 22.42 -2.61
CA CYS A 673 -20.21 21.05 -2.13
C CYS A 673 -19.28 20.23 -3.02
N PHE A 674 -18.76 19.13 -2.47
CA PHE A 674 -17.84 18.24 -3.19
C PHE A 674 -18.23 16.78 -3.04
N ALA A 675 -18.17 16.00 -4.13
CA ALA A 675 -18.36 14.55 -4.06
C ALA A 675 -17.34 13.77 -4.92
N PRO A 676 -16.78 12.65 -4.45
CA PRO A 676 -16.01 11.76 -5.28
C PRO A 676 -16.91 10.96 -6.24
N PHE A 677 -16.41 10.63 -7.44
CA PHE A 677 -17.21 9.92 -8.46
C PHE A 677 -17.03 8.40 -8.50
N HIS A 678 -16.29 7.82 -7.53
CA HIS A 678 -15.83 6.44 -7.63
C HIS A 678 -16.94 5.39 -7.54
N TRP A 679 -17.93 5.61 -6.68
CA TRP A 679 -19.02 4.68 -6.38
C TRP A 679 -20.18 4.81 -7.37
N ASN A 680 -20.88 3.70 -7.59
CA ASN A 680 -21.83 3.49 -8.67
C ASN A 680 -22.76 2.30 -8.35
N ASP A 681 -23.62 1.93 -9.31
CA ASP A 681 -24.65 0.90 -9.16
C ASP A 681 -24.16 -0.55 -8.94
N VAL A 682 -22.85 -0.80 -9.00
CA VAL A 682 -22.27 -2.07 -8.53
C VAL A 682 -22.12 -2.08 -7.01
N TYR A 683 -22.06 -0.91 -6.38
CA TYR A 683 -21.86 -0.72 -4.93
C TYR A 683 -23.12 -0.26 -4.21
N GLY A 684 -24.14 0.21 -4.93
CA GLY A 684 -25.41 0.63 -4.34
C GLY A 684 -26.20 1.55 -5.25
N ASP A 685 -27.50 1.64 -4.99
CA ASP A 685 -28.41 2.41 -5.81
C ASP A 685 -28.17 3.92 -5.70
N SER A 686 -28.27 4.61 -6.82
CA SER A 686 -28.20 6.08 -6.90
C SER A 686 -26.89 6.70 -6.37
N LEU A 687 -25.79 5.95 -6.35
CA LEU A 687 -24.47 6.45 -5.90
C LEU A 687 -23.69 7.22 -6.98
N ALA A 688 -24.00 6.98 -8.25
CA ALA A 688 -23.23 7.53 -9.36
C ALA A 688 -23.44 9.05 -9.51
N ILE A 689 -22.51 9.84 -8.94
CA ILE A 689 -22.61 11.32 -8.93
C ILE A 689 -22.69 11.95 -10.33
N ASN A 690 -22.21 11.27 -11.37
CA ASN A 690 -22.33 11.76 -12.74
C ASN A 690 -23.78 11.75 -13.28
N ALA A 691 -24.75 11.27 -12.50
CA ALA A 691 -26.17 11.49 -12.73
C ALA A 691 -26.59 12.96 -12.62
N VAL A 692 -25.84 13.78 -11.87
CA VAL A 692 -26.18 15.20 -11.68
C VAL A 692 -25.31 16.16 -12.48
N THR A 693 -24.15 15.74 -12.97
CA THR A 693 -23.12 16.62 -13.54
C THR A 693 -23.53 17.23 -14.87
N CYS A 694 -23.10 18.47 -15.12
CA CYS A 694 -23.37 19.24 -16.34
C CYS A 694 -22.67 18.61 -17.55
N ASP A 695 -23.40 18.49 -18.64
CA ASP A 695 -22.98 17.99 -19.95
C ASP A 695 -22.58 19.10 -20.93
N ALA A 696 -22.63 20.37 -20.53
CA ALA A 696 -22.06 21.46 -21.31
C ALA A 696 -20.55 21.28 -21.51
N VAL A 697 -20.08 21.58 -22.72
CA VAL A 697 -18.69 21.37 -23.15
C VAL A 697 -17.98 22.67 -23.50
N ASP A 698 -16.65 22.67 -23.37
CA ASP A 698 -15.81 23.70 -23.98
C ASP A 698 -15.99 23.67 -25.51
N PRO A 699 -16.28 24.81 -26.17
CA PRO A 699 -16.62 24.83 -27.59
C PRO A 699 -15.44 24.51 -28.52
N LEU A 700 -14.20 24.61 -28.03
CA LEU A 700 -12.99 24.32 -28.81
C LEU A 700 -12.49 22.90 -28.54
N SER A 701 -12.40 22.52 -27.26
CA SER A 701 -11.89 21.21 -26.92
C SER A 701 -12.97 20.17 -27.07
N LEU A 702 -14.23 20.45 -26.73
CA LEU A 702 -15.37 19.54 -26.53
C LEU A 702 -15.30 18.73 -25.23
N GLN A 703 -14.60 19.25 -24.22
CA GLN A 703 -14.50 18.64 -22.89
C GLN A 703 -15.63 19.13 -21.97
N PRO A 704 -16.35 18.23 -21.26
CA PRO A 704 -17.45 18.61 -20.39
C PRO A 704 -17.03 19.24 -19.06
N ALA A 705 -17.93 20.08 -18.52
CA ALA A 705 -17.74 20.90 -17.32
C ALA A 705 -18.08 20.19 -16.00
N PHE A 706 -17.42 19.07 -15.69
CA PHE A 706 -17.67 18.30 -14.45
C PHE A 706 -17.44 19.06 -13.13
N LYS A 707 -16.68 20.16 -13.15
CA LYS A 707 -16.23 20.87 -11.94
C LYS A 707 -17.18 21.99 -11.50
N TYR A 708 -18.24 22.23 -12.26
CA TYR A 708 -19.22 23.27 -11.95
C TYR A 708 -20.62 22.80 -12.34
N CYS A 709 -21.45 22.52 -11.34
CA CYS A 709 -22.82 22.07 -11.55
C CYS A 709 -23.73 22.70 -10.48
N ALA A 710 -24.81 23.37 -10.88
CA ALA A 710 -25.77 23.87 -9.91
C ALA A 710 -26.63 22.72 -9.38
N VAL A 711 -26.70 22.58 -8.06
CA VAL A 711 -27.44 21.52 -7.37
C VAL A 711 -28.25 22.04 -6.20
N ALA A 712 -29.25 21.26 -5.80
CA ALA A 712 -29.95 21.37 -4.54
C ALA A 712 -29.57 20.19 -3.65
N LEU A 713 -29.38 20.45 -2.37
CA LEU A 713 -29.20 19.42 -1.36
C LEU A 713 -30.43 19.36 -0.47
N SER A 714 -30.91 18.16 -0.20
CA SER A 714 -31.99 17.95 0.77
C SER A 714 -31.71 16.70 1.59
N ARG A 715 -32.00 16.76 2.88
CA ARG A 715 -31.96 15.58 3.75
C ARG A 715 -33.07 14.62 3.36
N VAL A 716 -32.74 13.35 3.19
CA VAL A 716 -33.73 12.28 3.02
C VAL A 716 -34.14 11.76 4.39
N ALA A 717 -35.45 11.64 4.65
CA ALA A 717 -35.95 11.03 5.88
C ALA A 717 -35.71 9.51 5.84
N GLY A 718 -35.04 8.95 6.85
CA GLY A 718 -34.67 7.53 6.91
C GLY A 718 -33.49 7.31 7.86
N GLU A 719 -33.03 6.06 7.99
CA GLU A 719 -31.84 5.74 8.81
C GLU A 719 -30.60 6.49 8.29
N ARG A 720 -29.77 6.98 9.23
CA ARG A 720 -28.46 7.56 8.92
C ARG A 720 -27.54 6.44 8.45
N ILE A 721 -27.36 6.31 7.14
CA ILE A 721 -26.45 5.33 6.56
C ILE A 721 -25.01 5.85 6.73
N ASN A 722 -24.20 5.20 7.58
CA ASN A 722 -22.77 5.49 7.66
C ASN A 722 -22.15 5.29 6.26
N ALA A 723 -21.15 6.08 5.86
CA ALA A 723 -20.43 5.84 4.60
C ALA A 723 -19.81 4.42 4.50
N THR A 724 -19.70 3.69 5.62
CA THR A 724 -19.30 2.28 5.72
C THR A 724 -20.43 1.27 5.51
N GLN A 725 -21.71 1.70 5.45
CA GLN A 725 -22.90 0.88 5.23
C GLN A 725 -23.35 0.84 3.77
N ILE A 726 -22.50 1.28 2.83
CA ILE A 726 -22.78 1.07 1.42
C ILE A 726 -22.61 -0.39 1.09
N ASP A 727 -23.65 -0.91 0.47
CA ASP A 727 -23.94 -2.31 0.26
C ASP A 727 -22.87 -2.96 -0.61
N HIS A 728 -21.75 -3.34 0.02
CA HIS A 728 -20.92 -4.42 -0.48
C HIS A 728 -21.67 -5.74 -0.26
N GLN A 729 -22.72 -6.00 -1.03
CA GLN A 729 -23.11 -7.38 -1.27
C GLN A 729 -22.24 -7.89 -2.43
N PRO A 730 -21.37 -8.85 -2.14
CA PRO A 730 -21.86 -10.19 -1.84
C PRO A 730 -21.86 -10.48 -0.33
N VAL A 731 -23.07 -10.69 0.20
CA VAL A 731 -23.40 -11.18 1.56
C VAL A 731 -23.07 -10.22 2.73
N SER A 732 -24.12 -9.87 3.48
CA SER A 732 -24.16 -9.12 4.76
C SER A 732 -22.96 -9.34 5.70
N VAL A 733 -22.37 -8.23 6.21
CA VAL A 733 -21.32 -8.19 7.26
C VAL A 733 -21.90 -8.05 8.68
N GLN A 734 -23.22 -7.85 8.83
CA GLN A 734 -23.85 -7.76 10.15
C GLN A 734 -23.75 -9.06 10.97
N ASP A 735 -23.31 -10.15 10.35
CA ASP A 735 -23.16 -11.46 10.99
C ASP A 735 -21.70 -11.82 11.30
N GLN A 736 -20.71 -10.93 11.07
CA GLN A 736 -19.29 -11.30 11.13
C GLN A 736 -18.69 -11.23 12.55
N HIS A 737 -18.18 -12.36 13.05
CA HIS A 737 -17.45 -12.43 14.32
C HIS A 737 -15.98 -12.05 14.12
N LEU A 738 -15.46 -11.15 14.96
CA LEU A 738 -14.06 -10.74 14.92
C LEU A 738 -13.26 -11.55 15.94
N LEU A 739 -12.34 -12.39 15.45
CA LEU A 739 -11.41 -13.16 16.28
C LEU A 739 -10.04 -12.48 16.27
N LEU A 740 -9.68 -11.88 17.41
CA LEU A 740 -8.38 -11.24 17.61
C LEU A 740 -7.45 -12.13 18.43
N TRP A 741 -6.16 -12.08 18.11
CA TRP A 741 -5.14 -12.78 18.88
C TRP A 741 -3.94 -11.92 19.26
N ALA A 742 -3.34 -12.22 20.40
CA ALA A 742 -2.04 -11.69 20.82
C ALA A 742 -1.15 -12.84 21.30
N SER A 743 0.03 -12.98 20.72
CA SER A 743 0.94 -14.11 20.92
C SER A 743 2.40 -13.69 20.77
N GLN A 744 3.26 -14.09 21.71
CA GLN A 744 4.72 -13.90 21.60
C GLN A 744 5.41 -15.12 20.99
N THR A 745 4.94 -16.32 21.31
CA THR A 745 5.58 -17.61 20.94
C THR A 745 4.85 -18.35 19.82
N GLY A 746 3.80 -17.76 19.25
CA GLY A 746 3.00 -18.33 18.16
C GLY A 746 1.85 -19.26 18.58
N ASN A 747 1.82 -19.77 19.82
CA ASN A 747 0.77 -20.70 20.27
C ASN A 747 -0.64 -20.09 20.25
N GLY A 748 -0.79 -18.84 20.69
CA GLY A 748 -2.09 -18.14 20.65
C GLY A 748 -2.57 -17.85 19.23
N GLN A 749 -1.63 -17.59 18.31
CA GLN A 749 -1.92 -17.41 16.89
C GLN A 749 -2.42 -18.71 16.26
N ALA A 750 -1.68 -19.81 16.44
CA ALA A 750 -2.07 -21.11 15.89
C ALA A 750 -3.43 -21.59 16.40
N LEU A 751 -3.72 -21.33 17.68
CA LEU A 751 -5.04 -21.63 18.26
C LEU A 751 -6.14 -20.76 17.63
N ALA A 752 -5.88 -19.47 17.42
CA ALA A 752 -6.84 -18.57 16.78
C ALA A 752 -7.10 -18.91 15.30
N GLU A 753 -6.09 -19.36 14.56
CA GLU A 753 -6.23 -19.89 13.20
C GLU A 753 -7.13 -21.13 13.18
N GLN A 754 -6.92 -22.08 14.10
CA GLN A 754 -7.77 -23.26 14.23
C GLN A 754 -9.20 -22.93 14.64
N CYS A 755 -9.40 -22.00 15.58
CA CYS A 755 -10.72 -21.53 15.98
C CYS A 755 -11.43 -20.84 14.82
N ALA A 756 -10.74 -19.97 14.07
CA ALA A 756 -11.31 -19.31 12.88
C ALA A 756 -11.74 -20.31 11.82
N GLU A 757 -10.91 -21.33 11.54
CA GLU A 757 -11.24 -22.38 10.57
C GLU A 757 -12.50 -23.16 11.00
N ARG A 758 -12.62 -23.52 12.27
CA ARG A 758 -13.77 -24.27 12.79
C ARG A 758 -15.06 -23.45 12.79
N LEU A 759 -14.98 -22.18 13.21
CA LEU A 759 -16.14 -21.28 13.15
C LEU A 759 -16.60 -21.08 11.69
N ARG A 760 -15.67 -20.92 10.73
CA ARG A 760 -16.00 -20.85 9.30
C ARG A 760 -16.62 -22.14 8.74
N LYS A 761 -16.17 -23.32 9.20
CA LYS A 761 -16.73 -24.62 8.77
C LYS A 761 -18.19 -24.79 9.13
N VAL A 762 -18.65 -24.18 10.23
CA VAL A 762 -20.07 -24.23 10.64
C VAL A 762 -20.92 -23.09 10.04
N GLY A 763 -20.35 -22.33 9.10
CA GLY A 763 -21.04 -21.26 8.39
C GLY A 763 -20.97 -19.89 9.08
N LEU A 764 -20.25 -19.75 10.20
CA LEU A 764 -20.08 -18.46 10.85
C LEU A 764 -19.04 -17.62 10.08
N PRO A 765 -19.38 -16.39 9.64
CA PRO A 765 -18.42 -15.54 8.98
C PRO A 765 -17.46 -14.99 10.06
N VAL A 766 -16.18 -15.40 9.99
CA VAL A 766 -15.15 -15.00 10.98
C VAL A 766 -14.01 -14.25 10.32
N GLN A 767 -13.72 -13.05 10.82
CA GLN A 767 -12.52 -12.29 10.50
C GLN A 767 -11.45 -12.57 11.57
N LEU A 768 -10.27 -13.04 11.15
CA LEU A 768 -9.14 -13.32 12.04
C LEU A 768 -8.10 -12.21 11.88
N SER A 769 -7.61 -11.64 12.99
CA SER A 769 -6.59 -10.59 12.94
C SER A 769 -5.68 -10.60 14.18
N CYS A 770 -4.44 -10.13 14.01
CA CYS A 770 -3.54 -9.84 15.14
C CYS A 770 -4.04 -8.58 15.86
N MET A 771 -3.92 -8.53 17.18
CA MET A 771 -4.27 -7.33 17.96
C MET A 771 -3.42 -6.11 17.55
N GLU A 772 -2.18 -6.27 17.11
CA GLU A 772 -1.31 -5.18 16.65
C GLU A 772 -1.83 -4.51 15.36
N ASP A 773 -2.50 -5.28 14.50
CA ASP A 773 -3.07 -4.80 13.25
C ASP A 773 -4.49 -4.21 13.42
N MET A 774 -5.04 -4.30 14.63
CA MET A 774 -6.39 -3.86 14.96
C MET A 774 -6.37 -2.58 15.79
N ALA A 775 -6.92 -1.50 15.23
CA ALA A 775 -7.13 -0.25 15.94
C ALA A 775 -8.59 -0.20 16.44
N LEU A 776 -8.87 0.36 17.62
CA LEU A 776 -10.22 0.33 18.20
C LEU A 776 -11.26 1.09 17.37
N GLU A 777 -10.80 2.03 16.55
CA GLU A 777 -11.63 2.78 15.60
C GLU A 777 -12.19 1.89 14.50
N GLN A 778 -11.63 0.69 14.33
CA GLN A 778 -12.03 -0.34 13.36
C GLN A 778 -13.02 -1.37 13.95
N LEU A 779 -13.37 -1.26 15.25
CA LEU A 779 -14.47 -2.02 15.85
C LEU A 779 -15.80 -1.36 15.43
N ASP A 780 -16.26 -1.69 14.22
CA ASP A 780 -17.54 -1.22 13.66
C ASP A 780 -18.60 -2.33 13.79
N SER A 781 -19.23 -2.42 14.97
CA SER A 781 -20.37 -3.31 15.26
C SER A 781 -20.25 -4.77 14.77
N PRO A 782 -19.16 -5.52 15.08
CA PRO A 782 -19.13 -6.94 14.74
C PRO A 782 -20.18 -7.72 15.55
N ALA A 783 -20.66 -8.85 15.02
CA ALA A 783 -21.61 -9.71 15.71
C ALA A 783 -21.09 -10.18 17.07
N SER A 784 -19.76 -10.38 17.18
CA SER A 784 -19.07 -10.49 18.47
C SER A 784 -17.56 -10.28 18.36
N LEU A 785 -16.93 -9.87 19.47
CA LEU A 785 -15.47 -9.81 19.63
C LEU A 785 -14.94 -11.02 20.42
N LEU A 786 -14.22 -11.91 19.74
CA LEU A 786 -13.59 -13.09 20.31
C LEU A 786 -12.10 -12.82 20.47
N LEU A 787 -11.54 -13.06 21.65
CA LEU A 787 -10.16 -12.70 21.97
C LEU A 787 -9.39 -13.92 22.47
N ILE A 788 -8.27 -14.25 21.83
CA ILE A 788 -7.33 -15.28 22.28
C ILE A 788 -6.01 -14.59 22.62
N ALA A 789 -5.70 -14.46 23.91
CA ALA A 789 -4.57 -13.64 24.35
C ALA A 789 -3.61 -14.41 25.24
N SER A 790 -2.35 -14.53 24.81
CA SER A 790 -1.27 -14.99 25.68
C SER A 790 -0.79 -13.85 26.58
N THR A 791 -0.34 -14.19 27.79
CA THR A 791 0.31 -13.25 28.70
C THR A 791 1.83 -13.30 28.52
N PHE A 792 2.49 -12.14 28.51
CA PHE A 792 3.95 -12.02 28.48
C PHE A 792 4.48 -11.47 29.81
N GLY A 793 5.67 -11.93 30.22
CA GLY A 793 6.27 -11.54 31.50
C GLY A 793 5.37 -11.81 32.70
N ASP A 794 5.34 -10.89 33.66
CA ASP A 794 4.53 -11.00 34.87
C ASP A 794 3.17 -10.28 34.72
N GLY A 795 2.42 -10.63 33.66
CA GLY A 795 1.05 -10.17 33.46
C GLY A 795 0.82 -9.12 32.38
N ASP A 796 1.81 -8.84 31.54
CA ASP A 796 1.75 -7.78 30.52
C ASP A 796 1.35 -8.33 29.14
N ALA A 797 0.98 -7.39 28.25
CA ALA A 797 0.65 -7.70 26.87
C ALA A 797 1.90 -8.19 26.12
N PRO A 798 1.80 -9.20 25.23
CA PRO A 798 2.80 -9.44 24.19
C PRO A 798 3.00 -8.20 23.32
N ASP A 799 4.12 -8.11 22.61
CA ASP A 799 4.38 -7.00 21.67
C ASP A 799 3.20 -6.86 20.67
N THR A 800 2.68 -8.01 20.21
CA THR A 800 1.53 -8.12 19.30
C THR A 800 0.17 -7.72 19.90
N GLY A 801 0.09 -7.43 21.20
CA GLY A 801 -1.12 -6.97 21.90
C GLY A 801 -1.00 -5.57 22.50
N ALA A 802 0.21 -5.00 22.55
CA ALA A 802 0.49 -3.76 23.28
C ALA A 802 -0.19 -2.52 22.67
N ALA A 803 -0.32 -2.46 21.33
CA ALA A 803 -1.01 -1.37 20.65
C ALA A 803 -2.52 -1.37 20.97
N PHE A 804 -3.18 -2.52 20.81
CA PHE A 804 -4.60 -2.70 21.13
C PHE A 804 -4.92 -2.39 22.60
N TRP A 805 -4.07 -2.85 23.53
CA TRP A 805 -4.21 -2.56 24.96
C TRP A 805 -4.15 -1.07 25.28
N ARG A 806 -3.22 -0.34 24.67
CA ARG A 806 -3.14 1.13 24.80
C ARG A 806 -4.39 1.79 24.22
N GLY A 807 -4.91 1.28 23.10
CA GLY A 807 -6.18 1.72 22.51
C GLY A 807 -7.33 1.67 23.53
N LEU A 808 -7.47 0.60 24.30
CA LEU A 808 -8.54 0.44 25.30
C LEU A 808 -8.49 1.46 26.45
N HIS A 809 -7.41 2.22 26.56
CA HIS A 809 -7.25 3.31 27.53
C HIS A 809 -7.31 4.69 26.86
N GLY A 810 -7.45 4.74 25.54
CA GLY A 810 -7.54 5.96 24.74
C GLY A 810 -8.97 6.44 24.52
N GLU A 811 -9.08 7.53 23.75
CA GLU A 811 -10.32 8.29 23.51
C GLU A 811 -11.42 7.46 22.80
N HIS A 812 -11.05 6.37 22.10
CA HIS A 812 -11.98 5.52 21.33
C HIS A 812 -12.52 4.30 22.10
N SER A 813 -12.19 4.17 23.39
CA SER A 813 -12.57 3.03 24.22
C SER A 813 -14.09 2.86 24.43
N GLN A 814 -14.89 3.93 24.26
CA GLN A 814 -16.36 3.87 24.33
C GLN A 814 -17.01 2.98 23.25
N ARG A 815 -16.30 2.65 22.16
CA ARG A 815 -16.79 1.77 21.09
C ARG A 815 -16.99 0.32 21.53
N CYS A 816 -16.44 -0.07 22.67
CA CYS A 816 -16.67 -1.40 23.22
C CYS A 816 -18.04 -1.52 23.92
N ALA A 817 -18.75 -0.42 24.17
CA ALA A 817 -20.05 -0.44 24.83
C ALA A 817 -21.09 -1.23 24.03
N GLY A 818 -21.79 -2.16 24.67
CA GLY A 818 -22.81 -3.03 24.07
C GLY A 818 -22.25 -4.16 23.20
N LEU A 819 -20.92 -4.32 23.10
CA LEU A 819 -20.31 -5.29 22.19
C LEU A 819 -20.29 -6.70 22.79
N PRO A 820 -20.91 -7.71 22.16
CA PRO A 820 -20.82 -9.08 22.66
C PRO A 820 -19.38 -9.59 22.55
N TYR A 821 -18.79 -10.10 23.63
CA TYR A 821 -17.39 -10.55 23.62
C TYR A 821 -17.13 -11.83 24.43
N ALA A 822 -16.07 -12.55 24.08
CA ALA A 822 -15.57 -13.70 24.84
C ALA A 822 -14.04 -13.72 24.82
N VAL A 823 -13.43 -14.09 25.95
CA VAL A 823 -11.96 -14.12 26.11
C VAL A 823 -11.50 -15.52 26.47
N LEU A 824 -10.52 -16.02 25.73
CA LEU A 824 -9.72 -17.19 26.07
C LEU A 824 -8.31 -16.71 26.40
N ALA A 825 -7.94 -16.78 27.67
CA ALA A 825 -6.65 -16.33 28.15
C ALA A 825 -5.67 -17.49 28.23
N LEU A 826 -4.46 -17.32 27.68
CA LEU A 826 -3.39 -18.30 27.79
C LEU A 826 -2.31 -17.75 28.74
N GLY A 827 -1.93 -18.55 29.73
CA GLY A 827 -0.93 -18.13 30.71
C GLY A 827 -0.25 -19.31 31.39
N ASP A 828 0.71 -18.98 32.24
CA ASP A 828 1.45 -19.93 33.07
C ASP A 828 1.26 -19.51 34.52
N SER A 829 0.65 -20.37 35.34
CA SER A 829 0.26 -20.00 36.71
C SER A 829 1.42 -20.01 37.69
N SER A 830 2.62 -20.34 37.21
CA SER A 830 3.84 -20.12 37.97
C SER A 830 4.16 -18.64 38.13
N TYR A 831 3.69 -17.75 37.23
CA TYR A 831 3.83 -16.29 37.34
C TYR A 831 2.80 -15.69 38.30
N GLU A 832 3.13 -14.57 38.94
CA GLU A 832 2.27 -13.91 39.95
C GLU A 832 0.93 -13.50 39.31
N GLN A 833 1.00 -13.04 38.06
CA GLN A 833 -0.17 -12.64 37.26
C GLN A 833 -0.57 -13.72 36.23
N PHE A 834 -1.01 -14.89 36.70
CA PHE A 834 -1.55 -15.95 35.83
C PHE A 834 -2.64 -15.42 34.89
N CYS A 835 -2.49 -15.68 33.58
CA CYS A 835 -3.36 -15.16 32.50
C CYS A 835 -3.54 -13.63 32.55
N GLY A 836 -2.59 -12.90 33.13
CA GLY A 836 -2.72 -11.50 33.51
C GLY A 836 -3.19 -10.58 32.38
N PHE A 837 -2.70 -10.77 31.15
CA PHE A 837 -3.14 -9.92 30.04
C PHE A 837 -4.58 -10.24 29.59
N GLY A 838 -4.94 -11.51 29.47
CA GLY A 838 -6.31 -11.92 29.15
C GLY A 838 -7.31 -11.50 30.22
N ARG A 839 -6.93 -11.56 31.50
CA ARG A 839 -7.72 -11.05 32.64
C ARG A 839 -7.93 -9.53 32.54
N LYS A 840 -6.86 -8.79 32.26
CA LYS A 840 -6.90 -7.33 32.08
C LYS A 840 -7.79 -6.94 30.89
N LEU A 841 -7.72 -7.65 29.76
CA LEU A 841 -8.60 -7.43 28.60
C LEU A 841 -10.07 -7.64 28.94
N ASP A 842 -10.38 -8.77 29.56
CA ASP A 842 -11.73 -9.15 29.95
C ASP A 842 -12.33 -8.18 30.97
N GLN A 843 -11.55 -7.75 31.96
CA GLN A 843 -11.98 -6.73 32.91
C GLN A 843 -12.20 -5.38 32.22
N ARG A 844 -11.26 -4.95 31.39
CA ARG A 844 -11.32 -3.64 30.74
C ARG A 844 -12.50 -3.53 29.78
N LEU A 845 -12.80 -4.59 29.02
CA LEU A 845 -13.96 -4.60 28.12
C LEU A 845 -15.28 -4.50 28.91
N ALA A 846 -15.40 -5.20 30.04
CA ALA A 846 -16.56 -5.08 30.92
C ALA A 846 -16.70 -3.66 31.50
N GLU A 847 -15.61 -3.03 31.93
CA GLU A 847 -15.60 -1.64 32.42
C GLU A 847 -16.03 -0.63 31.33
N LEU A 848 -15.74 -0.94 30.06
CA LEU A 848 -16.14 -0.14 28.91
C LEU A 848 -17.58 -0.41 28.44
N GLY A 849 -18.32 -1.27 29.13
CA GLY A 849 -19.72 -1.58 28.86
C GLY A 849 -19.95 -2.67 27.81
N ALA A 850 -18.94 -3.46 27.45
CA ALA A 850 -19.10 -4.62 26.56
C ALA A 850 -19.89 -5.76 27.24
N GLU A 851 -20.62 -6.56 26.46
CA GLU A 851 -21.47 -7.63 26.97
C GLU A 851 -20.76 -8.99 26.88
N ARG A 852 -20.59 -9.71 28.00
CA ARG A 852 -19.97 -11.05 27.98
C ARG A 852 -20.90 -12.07 27.34
N LEU A 853 -20.45 -12.71 26.25
CA LEU A 853 -21.09 -13.90 25.68
C LEU A 853 -20.86 -15.13 26.55
N LEU A 854 -19.65 -15.25 27.10
CA LEU A 854 -19.19 -16.34 27.95
C LEU A 854 -18.27 -15.79 29.03
N GLU A 855 -18.20 -16.50 30.15
CA GLU A 855 -17.13 -16.26 31.12
C GLU A 855 -15.76 -16.57 30.51
N ARG A 856 -14.77 -15.77 30.90
CA ARG A 856 -13.37 -15.95 30.47
C ARG A 856 -12.87 -17.32 30.92
N VAL A 857 -12.21 -18.03 30.02
CA VAL A 857 -11.50 -19.27 30.34
C VAL A 857 -10.01 -19.01 30.41
N ASP A 858 -9.41 -19.35 31.54
CA ASP A 858 -7.97 -19.21 31.80
C ASP A 858 -7.30 -20.58 31.55
N CYS A 859 -6.50 -20.68 30.49
CA CYS A 859 -5.80 -21.89 30.08
C CYS A 859 -4.36 -21.92 30.59
N GLU A 860 -3.97 -23.08 31.11
CA GLU A 860 -2.61 -23.41 31.53
C GLU A 860 -2.13 -24.66 30.80
N GLY A 861 -0.91 -24.66 30.26
CA GLY A 861 -0.30 -25.85 29.68
C GLY A 861 -0.94 -26.32 28.35
N ASP A 862 -1.31 -27.60 28.27
CA ASP A 862 -2.03 -28.17 27.12
C ASP A 862 -3.46 -27.60 27.06
N PHE A 863 -3.58 -26.49 26.33
CA PHE A 863 -4.81 -25.72 26.19
C PHE A 863 -5.82 -26.37 25.23
N THR A 864 -5.51 -27.50 24.60
CA THR A 864 -6.37 -28.09 23.56
C THR A 864 -7.75 -28.49 24.06
N GLU A 865 -7.85 -29.14 25.22
CA GLU A 865 -9.14 -29.53 25.80
C GLU A 865 -9.92 -28.32 26.35
N PRO A 866 -9.35 -27.43 27.20
CA PRO A 866 -10.05 -26.22 27.65
C PRO A 866 -10.46 -25.27 26.52
N ALA A 867 -9.61 -25.08 25.50
CA ALA A 867 -9.95 -24.26 24.34
C ALA A 867 -11.03 -24.92 23.47
N GLY A 868 -11.01 -26.25 23.36
CA GLY A 868 -12.05 -27.02 22.68
C GLY A 868 -13.41 -26.88 23.37
N GLN A 869 -13.45 -26.97 24.70
CA GLN A 869 -14.65 -26.74 25.50
C GLN A 869 -15.16 -25.30 25.39
N TRP A 870 -14.25 -24.32 25.45
CA TRP A 870 -14.59 -22.91 25.25
C TRP A 870 -15.19 -22.66 23.87
N LEU A 871 -14.60 -23.22 22.82
CA LEU A 871 -15.12 -23.10 21.46
C LEU A 871 -16.50 -23.76 21.30
N GLN A 872 -16.72 -24.93 21.91
CA GLN A 872 -18.03 -25.61 21.88
C GLN A 872 -19.09 -24.80 22.63
N ALA A 873 -18.77 -24.25 23.79
CA ALA A 873 -19.66 -23.36 24.53
C ALA A 873 -19.96 -22.08 23.74
N LEU A 874 -18.97 -21.56 23.02
CA LEU A 874 -19.12 -20.37 22.19
C LEU A 874 -20.08 -20.61 21.03
N LEU A 875 -19.97 -21.77 20.34
CA LEU A 875 -20.91 -22.16 19.31
C LEU A 875 -22.36 -22.22 19.82
N GLY A 876 -22.58 -22.73 21.03
CA GLY A 876 -23.90 -22.72 21.67
C GLY A 876 -24.46 -21.30 21.84
N LYS A 877 -23.61 -20.34 22.22
CA LYS A 877 -24.00 -18.92 22.35
C LYS A 877 -24.23 -18.21 21.03
N LEU A 878 -23.55 -18.66 19.96
CA LEU A 878 -23.69 -18.12 18.62
C LEU A 878 -24.79 -18.80 17.79
N GLY A 879 -25.64 -19.65 18.39
CA GLY A 879 -26.81 -20.26 17.72
C GLY A 879 -26.55 -21.61 17.03
N HIS A 880 -25.40 -22.24 17.26
CA HIS A 880 -24.98 -23.50 16.63
C HIS A 880 -24.75 -24.66 17.62
N GLY A 881 -25.56 -24.72 18.70
CA GLY A 881 -25.40 -25.69 19.79
C GLY A 881 -25.53 -27.17 19.42
N ASP A 882 -26.22 -27.48 18.31
CA ASP A 882 -26.44 -28.85 17.83
C ASP A 882 -25.25 -29.42 17.03
N VAL A 883 -24.25 -28.58 16.70
CA VAL A 883 -23.07 -29.00 15.97
C VAL A 883 -22.00 -29.50 16.94
N LEU A 884 -21.82 -30.81 17.01
CA LEU A 884 -20.68 -31.42 17.69
C LEU A 884 -19.44 -31.27 16.81
N LEU A 885 -18.52 -30.38 17.19
CA LEU A 885 -17.21 -30.34 16.55
C LEU A 885 -16.36 -31.49 17.07
N GLU A 886 -15.95 -32.41 16.20
CA GLU A 886 -14.90 -33.37 16.54
C GLU A 886 -13.62 -32.61 16.92
N VAL A 887 -13.02 -32.96 18.06
CA VAL A 887 -11.68 -32.50 18.42
C VAL A 887 -10.71 -33.18 17.43
N PRO A 888 -10.08 -32.45 16.50
CA PRO A 888 -9.11 -33.05 15.59
C PRO A 888 -7.91 -33.53 16.41
N ALA A 889 -7.44 -34.73 16.13
CA ALA A 889 -6.10 -35.13 16.52
C ALA A 889 -5.09 -34.19 15.82
N PRO A 890 -4.04 -33.71 16.51
CA PRO A 890 -3.07 -32.78 15.93
C PRO A 890 -2.41 -33.39 14.69
N ALA A 891 -2.34 -32.60 13.60
CA ALA A 891 -1.67 -32.98 12.36
C ALA A 891 -0.18 -33.29 12.64
N ALA A 892 0.19 -34.55 12.45
CA ALA A 892 1.49 -35.08 12.81
C ALA A 892 2.53 -34.85 11.70
N ILE A 893 3.25 -33.73 11.74
CA ILE A 893 4.53 -33.58 11.03
C ILE A 893 5.51 -32.80 11.93
N GLY A 894 6.53 -33.47 12.49
CA GLY A 894 7.62 -32.84 13.27
C GLY A 894 7.62 -33.05 14.80
N PHE A 895 8.77 -32.83 15.46
CA PHE A 895 8.91 -32.88 16.92
C PHE A 895 8.32 -31.62 17.56
N SER A 896 7.62 -31.78 18.68
CA SER A 896 6.90 -30.70 19.37
C SER A 896 6.98 -30.89 20.89
N LYS A 897 6.49 -29.91 21.67
CA LYS A 897 6.45 -30.01 23.14
C LYS A 897 5.79 -31.31 23.63
N THR A 898 4.71 -31.75 22.97
CA THR A 898 3.94 -32.96 23.32
C THR A 898 4.48 -34.23 22.66
N ARG A 899 5.38 -34.09 21.68
CA ARG A 899 6.09 -35.21 21.03
C ARG A 899 7.58 -34.86 20.91
N PRO A 900 8.31 -34.82 22.04
CA PRO A 900 9.73 -34.51 22.02
C PRO A 900 10.54 -35.67 21.43
N LEU A 901 11.75 -35.36 20.96
CA LEU A 901 12.77 -36.34 20.64
C LEU A 901 13.51 -36.72 21.91
N ALA A 902 13.47 -37.99 22.30
CA ALA A 902 14.41 -38.53 23.28
C ALA A 902 15.80 -38.68 22.65
N THR A 903 16.79 -38.00 23.22
CA THR A 903 18.16 -37.90 22.71
C THR A 903 19.20 -38.05 23.84
N THR A 904 20.48 -38.10 23.44
CA THR A 904 21.66 -38.15 24.29
C THR A 904 22.50 -36.88 24.09
N LEU A 905 23.10 -36.36 25.17
CA LEU A 905 24.20 -35.41 25.02
C LEU A 905 25.44 -36.14 24.51
N VAL A 906 25.84 -35.82 23.28
CA VAL A 906 27.08 -36.32 22.66
C VAL A 906 28.28 -35.42 22.97
N GLY A 907 28.04 -34.24 23.56
CA GLY A 907 29.08 -33.33 24.02
C GLY A 907 28.61 -32.45 25.18
N ASN A 908 29.49 -32.22 26.15
CA ASN A 908 29.29 -31.35 27.30
C ASN A 908 30.62 -30.68 27.66
N HIS A 909 30.87 -29.51 27.07
CA HIS A 909 32.16 -28.82 27.13
C HIS A 909 32.07 -27.57 28.00
N LEU A 910 32.99 -27.42 28.96
CA LEU A 910 33.10 -26.19 29.75
C LEU A 910 33.71 -25.08 28.88
N LEU A 911 33.02 -23.95 28.75
CA LEU A 911 33.47 -22.80 27.97
C LEU A 911 34.27 -21.79 28.79
N ASN A 912 34.11 -21.81 30.12
CA ASN A 912 34.90 -20.97 31.00
C ASN A 912 36.31 -21.52 31.22
N GLY A 913 37.28 -20.61 31.36
CA GLY A 913 38.64 -20.92 31.75
C GLY A 913 38.82 -21.17 33.25
N PRO A 914 39.98 -21.70 33.68
CA PRO A 914 40.27 -21.94 35.09
C PRO A 914 40.13 -20.67 35.94
N GLY A 915 39.44 -20.77 37.08
CA GLY A 915 39.23 -19.65 38.01
C GLY A 915 37.99 -18.79 37.74
N ALA A 916 37.16 -19.14 36.75
CA ALA A 916 35.88 -18.48 36.53
C ALA A 916 34.92 -18.64 37.72
N VAL A 917 34.11 -17.61 37.97
CA VAL A 917 33.07 -17.61 39.01
C VAL A 917 31.75 -18.23 38.47
N LYS A 918 31.63 -18.35 37.15
CA LYS A 918 30.48 -18.93 36.45
C LYS A 918 30.87 -20.24 35.77
N GLU A 919 29.87 -21.09 35.55
CA GLU A 919 29.99 -22.34 34.81
C GLU A 919 29.07 -22.32 33.59
N THR A 920 29.60 -21.93 32.44
CA THR A 920 28.90 -21.90 31.15
C THR A 920 29.43 -23.02 30.27
N ARG A 921 28.52 -23.79 29.67
CA ARG A 921 28.83 -25.00 28.91
C ARG A 921 28.23 -24.94 27.51
N GLN A 922 28.94 -25.55 26.57
CA GLN A 922 28.38 -25.97 25.29
C GLN A 922 27.83 -27.39 25.46
N LEU A 923 26.53 -27.56 25.21
CA LEU A 923 25.84 -28.84 25.27
C LEU A 923 25.46 -29.25 23.86
N VAL A 924 25.83 -30.46 23.46
CA VAL A 924 25.63 -30.97 22.09
C VAL A 924 24.72 -32.18 22.16
N PHE A 925 23.57 -32.12 21.49
CA PHE A 925 22.58 -33.18 21.44
C PHE A 925 22.68 -33.91 20.09
N GLY A 926 22.64 -35.24 20.11
CA GLY A 926 22.67 -36.06 18.90
C GLY A 926 21.29 -36.16 18.25
N LEU A 927 21.17 -35.87 16.96
CA LEU A 927 19.91 -35.98 16.22
C LEU A 927 19.80 -37.33 15.49
N GLY A 928 20.92 -37.91 15.03
CA GLY A 928 20.92 -39.14 14.23
C GLY A 928 19.94 -39.07 13.04
N ASP A 929 19.37 -40.21 12.63
CA ASP A 929 18.39 -40.30 11.54
C ASP A 929 16.96 -39.93 11.97
N SER A 930 16.79 -39.18 13.07
CA SER A 930 15.46 -38.89 13.65
C SER A 930 14.56 -38.03 12.77
N GLY A 931 15.11 -37.35 11.76
CA GLY A 931 14.40 -36.34 10.97
C GLY A 931 14.14 -35.04 11.73
N PHE A 932 14.83 -34.81 12.85
CA PHE A 932 14.74 -33.57 13.63
C PHE A 932 15.33 -32.40 12.85
N THR A 933 14.52 -31.37 12.58
CA THR A 933 14.94 -30.20 11.81
C THR A 933 14.86 -28.91 12.63
N TYR A 934 15.81 -28.02 12.41
CA TYR A 934 15.85 -26.67 12.98
C TYR A 934 16.58 -25.70 12.04
N GLN A 935 16.29 -24.40 12.20
CA GLN A 935 16.99 -23.34 11.48
C GLN A 935 17.75 -22.45 12.46
N ALA A 936 18.80 -21.78 11.96
CA ALA A 936 19.51 -20.78 12.75
C ALA A 936 18.53 -19.68 13.23
N GLY A 937 18.54 -19.40 14.52
CA GLY A 937 17.60 -18.48 15.18
C GLY A 937 16.38 -19.15 15.82
N ASP A 938 16.21 -20.46 15.69
CA ASP A 938 15.21 -21.21 16.49
C ASP A 938 15.66 -21.39 17.95
N ALA A 939 14.68 -21.66 18.82
CA ALA A 939 14.92 -22.09 20.19
C ALA A 939 14.74 -23.61 20.32
N LEU A 940 15.52 -24.23 21.20
CA LEU A 940 15.38 -25.63 21.59
C LEU A 940 14.68 -25.70 22.95
N GLY A 941 13.53 -26.37 23.00
CA GLY A 941 12.90 -26.75 24.24
C GLY A 941 13.52 -28.03 24.80
N VAL A 942 13.87 -28.00 26.08
CA VAL A 942 14.43 -29.15 26.81
C VAL A 942 13.53 -29.45 28.00
N TRP A 943 13.05 -30.69 28.09
CA TRP A 943 12.33 -31.17 29.27
C TRP A 943 13.32 -31.48 30.39
N PRO A 944 13.24 -30.78 31.54
CA PRO A 944 14.15 -31.00 32.65
C PRO A 944 13.70 -32.16 33.54
N ARG A 945 14.61 -32.62 34.39
CA ARG A 945 14.31 -33.53 35.51
C ARG A 945 14.79 -32.92 36.82
N ASN A 946 13.97 -33.01 37.86
CA ASN A 946 14.33 -32.53 39.19
C ASN A 946 15.55 -33.29 39.76
N CYS A 947 16.19 -32.72 40.77
CA CYS A 947 17.30 -33.37 41.46
C CYS A 947 16.76 -34.49 42.37
N PRO A 948 17.21 -35.75 42.23
CA PRO A 948 16.78 -36.83 43.12
C PRO A 948 16.98 -36.48 44.60
N ALA A 949 18.12 -35.88 44.96
CA ALA A 949 18.38 -35.43 46.33
C ALA A 949 17.40 -34.33 46.81
N LEU A 950 16.85 -33.51 45.91
CA LEU A 950 15.81 -32.54 46.25
C LEU A 950 14.45 -33.23 46.44
N VAL A 951 14.14 -34.23 45.61
CA VAL A 951 12.93 -35.07 45.77
C VAL A 951 12.97 -35.79 47.12
N ASP A 952 14.09 -36.44 47.46
CA ASP A 952 14.27 -37.14 48.73
C ASP A 952 14.16 -36.19 49.93
N ALA A 953 14.78 -35.00 49.84
CA ALA A 953 14.67 -33.98 50.88
C ALA A 953 13.23 -33.50 51.06
N LEU A 954 12.48 -33.31 49.96
CA LEU A 954 11.10 -32.86 50.03
C LEU A 954 10.16 -33.94 50.55
N LEU A 955 10.31 -35.20 50.13
CA LEU A 955 9.54 -36.33 50.66
C LEU A 955 9.79 -36.47 52.17
N SER A 956 11.05 -36.35 52.60
CA SER A 956 11.42 -36.40 54.01
C SER A 956 10.82 -35.23 54.81
N ALA A 957 10.91 -34.01 54.29
CA ALA A 957 10.39 -32.81 54.95
C ALA A 957 8.86 -32.79 55.05
N THR A 958 8.18 -33.31 54.03
CA THR A 958 6.70 -33.39 53.97
C THR A 958 6.14 -34.67 54.60
N ARG A 959 7.00 -35.65 54.92
CA ARG A 959 6.65 -36.98 55.45
C ARG A 959 5.72 -37.78 54.51
N LEU A 960 5.81 -37.54 53.21
CA LEU A 960 5.06 -38.26 52.19
C LEU A 960 5.80 -39.55 51.80
N ASP A 961 5.05 -40.62 51.54
CA ASP A 961 5.60 -41.88 51.04
C ASP A 961 5.83 -41.79 49.53
N GLY A 962 7.11 -41.77 49.12
CA GLY A 962 7.50 -41.72 47.71
C GLY A 962 7.08 -42.94 46.88
N GLY A 963 6.81 -44.08 47.51
CA GLY A 963 6.31 -45.29 46.85
C GLY A 963 4.80 -45.29 46.62
N ARG A 964 4.08 -44.31 47.17
CA ARG A 964 2.63 -44.19 46.99
C ARG A 964 2.30 -43.93 45.52
N CYS A 965 1.45 -44.78 44.95
CA CYS A 965 0.95 -44.59 43.60
C CYS A 965 0.07 -43.34 43.51
N VAL A 966 0.32 -42.50 42.50
CA VAL A 966 -0.43 -41.27 42.20
C VAL A 966 -0.78 -41.21 40.72
N SER A 967 -1.92 -40.57 40.42
CA SER A 967 -2.40 -40.38 39.05
C SER A 967 -2.32 -38.90 38.71
N LEU A 968 -1.55 -38.55 37.68
CA LEU A 968 -1.51 -37.20 37.11
C LEU A 968 -2.29 -37.16 35.80
N LYS A 969 -2.98 -36.04 35.53
CA LYS A 969 -3.77 -35.88 34.30
C LYS A 969 -2.87 -36.08 33.06
N GLY A 970 -3.25 -37.02 32.20
CA GLY A 970 -2.53 -37.32 30.95
C GLY A 970 -1.27 -38.18 31.11
N GLN A 971 -1.00 -38.72 32.30
CA GLN A 971 0.11 -39.63 32.56
C GLN A 971 -0.41 -40.98 33.05
N ALA A 972 0.39 -42.04 32.88
CA ALA A 972 0.11 -43.32 33.53
C ALA A 972 0.29 -43.21 35.05
N ASP A 973 -0.37 -44.09 35.79
CA ASP A 973 -0.18 -44.21 37.24
C ASP A 973 1.29 -44.50 37.57
N MET A 974 1.86 -43.75 38.51
CA MET A 974 3.29 -43.80 38.85
C MET A 974 3.54 -43.56 40.35
N PRO A 975 4.71 -43.95 40.90
CA PRO A 975 5.10 -43.58 42.26
C PRO A 975 5.21 -42.06 42.43
N LEU A 976 4.86 -41.54 43.60
CA LEU A 976 4.99 -40.12 43.94
C LEU A 976 6.42 -39.59 43.74
N ALA A 977 7.44 -40.40 44.04
CA ALA A 977 8.83 -40.02 43.82
C ALA A 977 9.13 -39.76 42.33
N GLU A 978 8.53 -40.54 41.42
CA GLU A 978 8.66 -40.37 39.97
C GLU A 978 7.88 -39.13 39.49
N ALA A 979 6.68 -38.92 40.00
CA ALA A 979 5.88 -37.72 39.75
C ALA A 979 6.64 -36.44 40.14
N LEU A 980 7.26 -36.40 41.33
CA LEU A 980 8.09 -35.28 41.79
C LEU A 980 9.40 -35.15 41.00
N LEU A 981 9.93 -36.24 40.46
CA LEU A 981 11.18 -36.23 39.70
C LEU A 981 10.99 -35.69 38.29
N GLU A 982 9.93 -36.12 37.60
CA GLU A 982 9.79 -35.93 36.14
C GLU A 982 8.62 -35.01 35.74
N HIS A 983 7.60 -34.86 36.59
CA HIS A 983 6.32 -34.25 36.17
C HIS A 983 5.89 -33.03 36.97
N LEU A 984 6.42 -32.79 38.18
CA LEU A 984 5.99 -31.70 39.06
C LEU A 984 7.13 -30.69 39.34
N GLU A 985 6.79 -29.40 39.39
CA GLU A 985 7.69 -28.30 39.74
C GLU A 985 7.84 -28.21 41.27
N ILE A 986 9.04 -28.53 41.76
CA ILE A 986 9.34 -28.61 43.20
C ILE A 986 10.44 -27.62 43.64
N ALA A 987 11.01 -26.86 42.72
CA ALA A 987 12.04 -25.88 43.01
C ALA A 987 11.46 -24.48 43.22
N ARG A 988 10.35 -24.12 42.54
CA ARG A 988 9.73 -22.80 42.67
C ARG A 988 8.75 -22.71 43.84
N ILE A 989 8.75 -21.55 44.52
CA ILE A 989 7.72 -21.18 45.51
C ILE A 989 6.62 -20.40 44.78
N THR A 990 5.37 -20.86 44.87
CA THR A 990 4.19 -20.16 44.31
C THR A 990 3.41 -19.43 45.40
N PRO A 991 2.61 -18.40 45.05
CA PRO A 991 1.74 -17.73 46.02
C PRO A 991 0.77 -18.68 46.76
N GLN A 992 0.26 -19.70 46.08
CA GLN A 992 -0.64 -20.69 46.67
C GLN A 992 0.08 -21.56 47.71
N LEU A 993 1.34 -21.94 47.43
CA LEU A 993 2.20 -22.65 48.38
C LEU A 993 2.50 -21.79 49.62
N LEU A 994 2.76 -20.49 49.41
CA LEU A 994 2.95 -19.53 50.51
C LEU A 994 1.70 -19.43 51.38
N GLN A 995 0.52 -19.26 50.76
CA GLN A 995 -0.75 -19.16 51.47
C GLN A 995 -1.07 -20.45 52.23
N ALA A 996 -0.85 -21.62 51.62
CA ALA A 996 -1.08 -22.91 52.26
C ALA A 996 -0.19 -23.10 53.50
N CYS A 997 1.11 -22.77 53.40
CA CYS A 997 2.01 -22.82 54.55
C CYS A 997 1.69 -21.77 55.62
N ALA A 998 1.04 -20.66 55.26
CA ALA A 998 0.69 -19.59 56.18
C ALA A 998 -0.54 -19.91 57.06
N LEU A 999 -1.42 -20.81 56.63
CA LEU A 999 -2.65 -21.17 57.37
C LEU A 999 -2.34 -21.58 58.82
N GLY A 1000 -1.27 -22.35 59.04
CA GLY A 1000 -0.81 -22.77 60.36
C GLY A 1000 0.26 -21.87 61.02
N ASN A 1001 0.78 -20.84 60.33
CA ASN A 1001 1.94 -20.09 60.79
C ASN A 1001 1.70 -18.56 60.82
N GLY A 1002 1.65 -17.98 62.02
CA GLY A 1002 1.40 -16.54 62.21
C GLY A 1002 2.48 -15.63 61.65
N GLN A 1003 3.75 -16.04 61.69
CA GLN A 1003 4.87 -15.23 61.17
C GLN A 1003 4.85 -15.16 59.64
N LEU A 1004 4.58 -16.28 58.97
CA LEU A 1004 4.43 -16.27 57.52
C LEU A 1004 3.18 -15.50 57.10
N ARG A 1005 2.07 -15.59 57.85
CA ARG A 1005 0.87 -14.76 57.61
C ARG A 1005 1.19 -13.27 57.64
N GLU A 1006 1.92 -12.80 58.67
CA GLU A 1006 2.35 -11.41 58.76
C GLU A 1006 3.27 -11.00 57.61
N LEU A 1007 4.19 -11.87 57.19
CA LEU A 1007 5.09 -11.61 56.06
C LEU A 1007 4.35 -11.48 54.71
N LEU A 1008 3.18 -12.13 54.57
CA LEU A 1008 2.34 -12.06 53.36
C LEU A 1008 1.44 -10.80 53.32
N GLU A 1009 1.40 -10.00 54.38
CA GLU A 1009 0.60 -8.77 54.39
C GLU A 1009 1.10 -7.74 53.35
N PRO A 1010 0.20 -6.97 52.69
CA PRO A 1010 0.56 -6.10 51.58
C PRO A 1010 1.66 -5.06 51.89
N HIS A 1011 1.74 -4.60 53.13
CA HIS A 1011 2.74 -3.63 53.58
C HIS A 1011 4.15 -4.23 53.74
N ASN A 1012 4.28 -5.56 53.76
CA ASN A 1012 5.55 -6.29 53.92
C ASN A 1012 6.13 -6.81 52.60
N LYS A 1013 5.62 -6.33 51.44
CA LYS A 1013 6.04 -6.80 50.10
C LYS A 1013 7.57 -6.78 49.87
N ALA A 1014 8.27 -5.77 50.40
CA ALA A 1014 9.73 -5.69 50.31
C ALA A 1014 10.43 -6.80 51.13
N ALA A 1015 10.00 -7.01 52.37
CA ALA A 1015 10.53 -8.04 53.25
C ALA A 1015 10.24 -9.46 52.73
N LEU A 1016 9.05 -9.69 52.15
CA LEU A 1016 8.70 -10.96 51.50
C LEU A 1016 9.60 -11.23 50.29
N LYS A 1017 9.83 -10.21 49.44
CA LYS A 1017 10.71 -10.32 48.28
C LYS A 1017 12.15 -10.65 48.69
N ASP A 1018 12.66 -9.99 49.73
CA ASP A 1018 14.00 -10.26 50.27
C ASP A 1018 14.09 -11.66 50.88
N TRP A 1019 13.05 -12.13 51.56
CA TRP A 1019 13.00 -13.48 52.13
C TRP A 1019 12.97 -14.57 51.06
N LEU A 1020 12.22 -14.37 49.97
CA LEU A 1020 12.10 -15.32 48.87
C LEU A 1020 13.37 -15.41 48.01
N TRP A 1021 14.25 -14.40 48.08
CA TRP A 1021 15.44 -14.34 47.25
C TRP A 1021 16.36 -15.56 47.49
N GLY A 1022 16.55 -16.36 46.44
CA GLY A 1022 17.40 -17.55 46.48
C GLY A 1022 16.82 -18.75 47.24
N LYS A 1023 15.51 -18.76 47.54
CA LYS A 1023 14.85 -19.90 48.20
C LYS A 1023 14.07 -20.78 47.22
N GLN A 1024 14.01 -22.06 47.52
CA GLN A 1024 13.18 -23.06 46.83
C GLN A 1024 12.08 -23.59 47.76
N LEU A 1025 11.12 -24.36 47.23
CA LEU A 1025 10.01 -24.90 48.02
C LEU A 1025 10.47 -25.62 49.29
N ILE A 1026 11.55 -26.39 49.21
CA ILE A 1026 12.12 -27.08 50.38
C ILE A 1026 12.52 -26.11 51.52
N ASP A 1027 12.97 -24.90 51.20
CA ASP A 1027 13.31 -23.88 52.19
C ASP A 1027 12.05 -23.32 52.87
N LEU A 1028 10.96 -23.17 52.09
CA LEU A 1028 9.66 -22.78 52.62
C LEU A 1028 9.11 -23.86 53.57
N VAL A 1029 9.16 -25.13 53.16
CA VAL A 1029 8.68 -26.25 53.97
C VAL A 1029 9.51 -26.42 55.24
N HIS A 1030 10.83 -26.24 55.20
CA HIS A 1030 11.65 -26.29 56.40
C HIS A 1030 11.41 -25.11 57.35
N ALA A 1031 11.25 -23.90 56.83
CA ALA A 1031 11.01 -22.71 57.64
C ALA A 1031 9.60 -22.71 58.25
N TYR A 1032 8.61 -23.17 57.49
CA TYR A 1032 7.20 -23.16 57.85
C TYR A 1032 6.56 -24.51 57.46
N PRO A 1033 6.77 -25.57 58.26
CA PRO A 1033 6.29 -26.91 57.94
C PRO A 1033 4.75 -26.95 57.88
N PRO A 1034 4.14 -27.31 56.74
CA PRO A 1034 2.69 -27.32 56.61
C PRO A 1034 2.11 -28.72 56.88
N GLU A 1035 0.92 -28.79 57.47
CA GLU A 1035 0.17 -30.04 57.63
C GLU A 1035 -0.83 -30.19 56.47
N LEU A 1036 -0.39 -30.74 55.35
CA LEU A 1036 -1.20 -30.91 54.13
C LEU A 1036 -1.33 -32.40 53.77
N SER A 1037 -2.50 -32.80 53.27
CA SER A 1037 -2.68 -34.13 52.71
C SER A 1037 -1.95 -34.29 51.38
N LEU A 1038 -1.74 -35.54 50.94
CA LEU A 1038 -1.14 -35.83 49.63
C LEU A 1038 -1.94 -35.19 48.48
N ASP A 1039 -3.27 -35.27 48.51
CA ASP A 1039 -4.12 -34.68 47.47
C ASP A 1039 -3.97 -33.15 47.43
N THR A 1040 -3.87 -32.51 48.59
CA THR A 1040 -3.61 -31.06 48.66
C THR A 1040 -2.23 -30.73 48.10
N TRP A 1041 -1.19 -31.50 48.40
CA TRP A 1041 0.14 -31.32 47.80
C TRP A 1041 0.10 -31.45 46.27
N LEU A 1042 -0.52 -32.49 45.75
CA LEU A 1042 -0.66 -32.71 44.30
C LEU A 1042 -1.44 -31.58 43.62
N SER A 1043 -2.42 -30.97 44.32
CA SER A 1043 -3.18 -29.82 43.80
C SER A 1043 -2.40 -28.50 43.79
N LEU A 1044 -1.42 -28.34 44.70
CA LEU A 1044 -0.63 -27.12 44.84
C LEU A 1044 0.62 -27.11 43.96
N LEU A 1045 1.18 -28.29 43.69
CA LEU A 1045 2.35 -28.44 42.82
C LEU A 1045 1.95 -28.32 41.35
N LYS A 1046 2.69 -27.49 40.61
CA LYS A 1046 2.44 -27.25 39.19
C LYS A 1046 3.14 -28.28 38.32
N PRO A 1047 2.64 -28.60 37.11
CA PRO A 1047 3.38 -29.43 36.17
C PRO A 1047 4.72 -28.80 35.81
N LEU A 1048 5.78 -29.61 35.81
CA LEU A 1048 7.12 -29.20 35.39
C LEU A 1048 7.06 -28.69 33.95
N GLN A 1049 7.77 -27.60 33.64
CA GLN A 1049 7.76 -26.98 32.30
C GLN A 1049 9.12 -27.17 31.59
N PRO A 1050 9.13 -27.29 30.24
CA PRO A 1050 10.37 -27.34 29.49
C PRO A 1050 11.05 -25.97 29.50
N ARG A 1051 12.39 -25.97 29.46
CA ARG A 1051 13.19 -24.75 29.35
C ARG A 1051 13.57 -24.52 27.88
N LEU A 1052 13.27 -23.32 27.37
CA LEU A 1052 13.72 -22.87 26.06
C LEU A 1052 15.13 -22.27 26.15
N TYR A 1053 15.97 -22.61 25.17
CA TYR A 1053 17.31 -22.04 24.97
C TYR A 1053 17.50 -21.68 23.49
N SER A 1054 18.09 -20.52 23.19
CA SER A 1054 18.47 -20.19 21.82
C SER A 1054 19.50 -21.18 21.29
N ILE A 1055 19.27 -21.69 20.07
CA ILE A 1055 20.18 -22.65 19.44
C ILE A 1055 21.49 -21.94 19.05
N SER A 1056 22.62 -22.62 19.28
CA SER A 1056 23.97 -22.09 19.06
C SER A 1056 24.77 -22.77 17.94
N SER A 1057 24.09 -23.56 17.11
CA SER A 1057 24.64 -24.19 15.90
C SER A 1057 23.79 -23.90 14.67
N SER A 1058 24.38 -24.03 13.49
CA SER A 1058 23.64 -24.20 12.23
C SER A 1058 23.51 -25.68 11.90
N GLN A 1059 22.31 -26.12 11.54
CA GLN A 1059 22.11 -27.50 11.08
C GLN A 1059 22.84 -27.78 9.76
N LYS A 1060 23.14 -26.75 8.95
CA LYS A 1060 23.91 -26.95 7.71
C LYS A 1060 25.36 -27.35 7.96
N LEU A 1061 25.97 -26.90 9.06
CA LEU A 1061 27.31 -27.34 9.47
C LEU A 1061 27.28 -28.58 10.35
N HIS A 1062 26.20 -28.75 11.12
CA HIS A 1062 26.03 -29.85 12.06
C HIS A 1062 24.69 -30.57 11.79
N PRO A 1063 24.57 -31.35 10.69
CA PRO A 1063 23.31 -31.95 10.28
C PRO A 1063 22.71 -32.87 11.34
N ASP A 1064 23.57 -33.61 12.03
CA ASP A 1064 23.18 -34.63 13.01
C ASP A 1064 23.29 -34.14 14.47
N GLN A 1065 23.44 -32.83 14.69
CA GLN A 1065 23.59 -32.28 16.04
C GLN A 1065 22.86 -30.93 16.21
N VAL A 1066 22.45 -30.64 17.44
CA VAL A 1066 22.02 -29.30 17.86
C VAL A 1066 22.80 -28.87 19.10
N HIS A 1067 23.30 -27.64 19.12
CA HIS A 1067 24.18 -27.14 20.18
C HIS A 1067 23.47 -26.05 20.99
N LEU A 1068 23.64 -26.06 22.32
CA LEU A 1068 23.21 -24.99 23.22
C LEU A 1068 24.39 -24.37 23.96
N THR A 1069 24.28 -23.08 24.28
CA THR A 1069 25.22 -22.38 25.18
C THR A 1069 24.49 -22.05 26.49
N VAL A 1070 24.79 -22.78 27.56
CA VAL A 1070 23.99 -22.76 28.79
C VAL A 1070 24.84 -22.33 29.98
N SER A 1071 24.40 -21.32 30.71
CA SER A 1071 24.96 -20.97 32.01
C SER A 1071 24.32 -21.84 33.10
N THR A 1072 25.15 -22.59 33.81
CA THR A 1072 24.76 -23.51 34.87
C THR A 1072 24.46 -22.73 36.13
N VAL A 1073 23.21 -22.80 36.59
CA VAL A 1073 22.74 -21.98 37.72
C VAL A 1073 23.00 -22.71 39.03
N ARG A 1074 23.89 -22.14 39.85
CA ARG A 1074 24.20 -22.62 41.21
C ARG A 1074 24.29 -21.42 42.15
N TYR A 1075 23.59 -21.46 43.28
CA TYR A 1075 23.66 -20.42 44.31
C TYR A 1075 23.49 -21.04 45.70
N GLY A 1076 24.54 -20.93 46.52
CA GLY A 1076 24.60 -21.60 47.82
C GLY A 1076 24.42 -23.12 47.70
N GLN A 1077 23.47 -23.69 48.43
CA GLN A 1077 23.11 -25.11 48.35
C GLN A 1077 22.07 -25.41 47.25
N ARG A 1078 21.52 -24.39 46.59
CA ARG A 1078 20.45 -24.52 45.59
C ARG A 1078 21.00 -24.47 44.17
N LYS A 1079 20.28 -25.13 43.27
CA LYS A 1079 20.69 -25.41 41.89
C LYS A 1079 19.50 -25.25 40.95
N GLY A 1080 19.73 -24.75 39.74
CA GLY A 1080 18.70 -24.63 38.71
C GLY A 1080 18.31 -25.99 38.13
N VAL A 1081 17.02 -26.22 37.88
CA VAL A 1081 16.48 -27.54 37.50
C VAL A 1081 17.06 -28.02 36.18
N CYS A 1082 16.82 -27.30 35.08
CA CYS A 1082 17.24 -27.72 33.75
C CYS A 1082 18.76 -27.64 33.53
N SER A 1083 19.40 -26.54 33.94
CA SER A 1083 20.81 -26.32 33.62
C SER A 1083 21.76 -27.25 34.38
N THR A 1084 21.46 -27.59 35.64
CA THR A 1084 22.25 -28.61 36.37
C THR A 1084 21.87 -30.04 36.02
N TYR A 1085 20.63 -30.29 35.58
CA TYR A 1085 20.27 -31.59 34.98
C TYR A 1085 21.18 -31.88 33.78
N LEU A 1086 21.28 -30.93 32.84
CA LEU A 1086 22.11 -31.09 31.65
C LEU A 1086 23.61 -31.09 31.96
N ALA A 1087 24.07 -30.28 32.92
CA ALA A 1087 25.49 -30.20 33.25
C ALA A 1087 26.02 -31.45 33.96
N ASP A 1088 25.24 -32.01 34.90
CA ASP A 1088 25.75 -32.99 35.88
C ASP A 1088 25.11 -34.38 35.77
N ARG A 1089 23.87 -34.48 35.23
CA ARG A 1089 22.98 -35.64 35.48
C ARG A 1089 22.27 -36.18 34.24
N SER A 1090 22.60 -35.70 33.04
CA SER A 1090 21.96 -36.19 31.83
C SER A 1090 22.41 -37.62 31.53
N GLU A 1091 21.47 -38.57 31.55
CA GLU A 1091 21.71 -39.96 31.15
C GLU A 1091 21.54 -40.12 29.62
N PRO A 1092 22.29 -41.04 28.98
CA PRO A 1092 22.09 -41.35 27.56
C PRO A 1092 20.65 -41.78 27.25
N GLY A 1093 20.06 -41.20 26.20
CA GLY A 1093 18.74 -41.54 25.68
C GLY A 1093 17.56 -41.00 26.48
N ARG A 1094 17.79 -40.16 27.50
CA ARG A 1094 16.75 -39.68 28.43
C ARG A 1094 16.52 -38.18 28.42
N VAL A 1095 17.18 -37.45 27.52
CA VAL A 1095 16.96 -36.01 27.39
C VAL A 1095 15.96 -35.76 26.29
N GLU A 1096 14.84 -35.16 26.62
CA GLU A 1096 13.77 -34.90 25.65
C GLU A 1096 13.86 -33.47 25.14
N ILE A 1097 13.99 -33.32 23.82
CA ILE A 1097 14.13 -32.03 23.14
C ILE A 1097 13.07 -31.81 22.06
N PHE A 1098 12.73 -30.56 21.78
CA PHE A 1098 11.87 -30.19 20.66
C PHE A 1098 12.27 -28.84 20.08
N THR A 1099 12.04 -28.63 18.78
CA THR A 1099 12.25 -27.33 18.14
C THR A 1099 11.07 -26.42 18.43
N GLN A 1100 11.35 -25.17 18.81
CA GLN A 1100 10.39 -24.08 18.85
C GLN A 1100 10.72 -23.11 17.69
N PRO A 1101 10.00 -23.21 16.55
CA PRO A 1101 10.25 -22.36 15.40
C PRO A 1101 10.04 -20.87 15.72
N THR A 1102 10.96 -20.02 15.28
CA THR A 1102 10.91 -18.57 15.50
C THR A 1102 10.93 -17.81 14.17
N ALA A 1103 9.76 -17.37 13.72
CA ALA A 1103 9.60 -16.67 12.43
C ALA A 1103 10.15 -15.22 12.44
N HIS A 1104 10.36 -14.63 13.62
CA HIS A 1104 10.70 -13.22 13.79
C HIS A 1104 12.18 -12.95 14.06
N PHE A 1105 13.01 -13.97 14.28
CA PHE A 1105 14.45 -13.82 14.57
C PHE A 1105 15.29 -14.66 13.59
N ARG A 1106 15.42 -14.16 12.36
CA ARG A 1106 16.08 -14.83 11.24
C ARG A 1106 17.10 -13.93 10.57
N LEU A 1107 18.11 -14.54 9.95
CA LEU A 1107 19.04 -13.87 9.05
C LEU A 1107 18.30 -13.20 7.86
N PRO A 1108 18.86 -12.13 7.27
CA PRO A 1108 18.32 -11.53 6.07
C PRO A 1108 18.30 -12.55 4.92
N SER A 1109 17.27 -12.51 4.08
CA SER A 1109 17.24 -13.29 2.84
C SER A 1109 18.31 -12.85 1.84
N ASP A 1110 18.77 -11.59 1.95
CA ASP A 1110 19.92 -11.07 1.23
C ASP A 1110 21.21 -11.45 1.97
N SER A 1111 21.97 -12.41 1.41
CA SER A 1111 23.22 -12.88 1.99
C SER A 1111 24.33 -11.83 1.97
N THR A 1112 24.19 -10.76 1.18
CA THR A 1112 25.16 -9.64 1.09
C THR A 1112 24.91 -8.55 2.14
N ALA A 1113 23.74 -8.55 2.78
CA ALA A 1113 23.38 -7.54 3.78
C ALA A 1113 24.32 -7.61 5.00
N PRO A 1114 24.80 -6.46 5.52
CA PRO A 1114 25.57 -6.43 6.76
C PRO A 1114 24.73 -6.88 7.96
N VAL A 1115 25.34 -7.61 8.89
CA VAL A 1115 24.67 -8.07 10.12
C VAL A 1115 25.46 -7.62 11.34
N ILE A 1116 24.78 -6.93 12.26
CA ILE A 1116 25.30 -6.42 13.54
C ILE A 1116 24.61 -7.20 14.66
N MET A 1117 25.39 -7.87 15.49
CA MET A 1117 24.92 -8.81 16.50
C MET A 1117 25.39 -8.38 17.88
N VAL A 1118 24.47 -8.21 18.83
CA VAL A 1118 24.77 -7.82 20.21
C VAL A 1118 24.34 -8.94 21.16
N GLY A 1119 25.32 -9.70 21.64
CA GLY A 1119 25.08 -10.92 22.41
C GLY A 1119 26.02 -11.07 23.61
N PRO A 1120 25.78 -10.37 24.73
CA PRO A 1120 26.56 -10.57 25.94
C PRO A 1120 26.22 -11.90 26.63
N GLY A 1121 27.23 -12.52 27.25
CA GLY A 1121 27.10 -13.79 27.96
C GLY A 1121 26.63 -14.94 27.06
N THR A 1122 25.62 -15.69 27.52
CA THR A 1122 25.00 -16.76 26.71
C THR A 1122 24.18 -16.23 25.54
N GLY A 1123 23.92 -14.91 25.47
CA GLY A 1123 23.27 -14.27 24.32
C GLY A 1123 24.09 -14.36 23.02
N VAL A 1124 25.34 -14.82 23.08
CA VAL A 1124 26.14 -15.14 21.89
C VAL A 1124 25.61 -16.36 21.13
N ALA A 1125 24.78 -17.19 21.77
CA ALA A 1125 24.28 -18.46 21.22
C ALA A 1125 23.74 -18.33 19.78
N PRO A 1126 22.66 -17.58 19.50
CA PRO A 1126 22.12 -17.52 18.15
C PRO A 1126 23.06 -16.85 17.15
N PHE A 1127 24.00 -16.02 17.61
CA PHE A 1127 24.98 -15.35 16.74
C PHE A 1127 26.11 -16.27 16.30
N ARG A 1128 26.49 -17.23 17.14
CA ARG A 1128 27.33 -18.35 16.71
C ARG A 1128 26.60 -19.16 15.63
N ALA A 1129 25.32 -19.47 15.81
CA ALA A 1129 24.52 -20.17 14.81
C ALA A 1129 24.41 -19.38 13.50
N PHE A 1130 24.20 -18.06 13.57
CA PHE A 1130 24.15 -17.18 12.39
C PHE A 1130 25.47 -17.13 11.64
N LEU A 1131 26.59 -17.02 12.34
CA LEU A 1131 27.91 -17.04 11.71
C LEU A 1131 28.18 -18.40 11.04
N GLN A 1132 27.82 -19.51 11.68
CA GLN A 1132 27.91 -20.84 11.07
C GLN A 1132 27.02 -20.99 9.84
N GLU A 1133 25.77 -20.52 9.90
CA GLU A 1133 24.81 -20.56 8.79
C GLU A 1133 25.34 -19.76 7.59
N ARG A 1134 25.79 -18.53 7.83
CA ARG A 1134 26.37 -17.66 6.81
C ARG A 1134 27.64 -18.23 6.20
N GLN A 1135 28.45 -18.94 6.99
CA GLN A 1135 29.63 -19.65 6.48
C GLN A 1135 29.22 -20.80 5.56
N ALA A 1136 28.24 -21.62 5.98
CA ALA A 1136 27.74 -22.74 5.19
C ALA A 1136 27.08 -22.31 3.87
N GLU A 1137 26.43 -21.14 3.88
CA GLU A 1137 25.78 -20.54 2.70
C GLU A 1137 26.75 -19.78 1.79
N GLY A 1138 28.00 -19.56 2.19
CA GLY A 1138 28.94 -18.73 1.46
C GLY A 1138 28.53 -17.25 1.38
N ALA A 1139 27.84 -16.75 2.41
CA ALA A 1139 27.36 -15.37 2.46
C ALA A 1139 28.52 -14.36 2.49
N THR A 1140 28.46 -13.36 1.61
CA THR A 1140 29.54 -12.37 1.43
C THR A 1140 29.33 -11.08 2.23
N GLY A 1141 28.15 -10.88 2.83
CA GLY A 1141 27.85 -9.71 3.64
C GLY A 1141 28.65 -9.67 4.93
N ARG A 1142 29.04 -8.45 5.34
CA ARG A 1142 29.91 -8.23 6.51
C ARG A 1142 29.20 -8.61 7.82
N ASN A 1143 29.96 -9.19 8.75
CA ASN A 1143 29.46 -9.59 10.06
C ASN A 1143 30.16 -8.81 11.17
N TRP A 1144 29.37 -8.26 12.09
CA TRP A 1144 29.87 -7.58 13.29
C TRP A 1144 29.25 -8.18 14.54
N LEU A 1145 30.09 -8.70 15.44
CA LEU A 1145 29.68 -9.17 16.76
C LEU A 1145 30.18 -8.21 17.86
N LEU A 1146 29.27 -7.77 18.71
CA LEU A 1146 29.55 -7.15 20.00
C LEU A 1146 29.30 -8.17 21.12
N PHE A 1147 30.38 -8.67 21.70
CA PHE A 1147 30.36 -9.67 22.78
C PHE A 1147 30.72 -9.03 24.11
N GLY A 1148 30.10 -9.46 25.21
CA GLY A 1148 30.49 -8.98 26.53
C GLY A 1148 30.33 -10.01 27.64
N GLU A 1149 31.23 -9.95 28.62
CA GLU A 1149 31.16 -10.77 29.84
C GLU A 1149 31.92 -10.11 31.02
N GLN A 1150 32.23 -10.87 32.07
CA GLN A 1150 32.96 -10.38 33.23
C GLN A 1150 34.46 -10.25 32.96
N GLN A 1151 35.14 -11.32 32.55
CA GLN A 1151 36.60 -11.33 32.38
C GLN A 1151 37.03 -11.98 31.05
N ALA A 1152 37.99 -11.38 30.34
CA ALA A 1152 38.47 -11.92 29.07
C ALA A 1152 39.20 -13.27 29.21
N ALA A 1153 39.95 -13.43 30.29
CA ALA A 1153 40.79 -14.61 30.50
C ALA A 1153 39.99 -15.89 30.74
N THR A 1154 38.79 -15.76 31.32
CA THR A 1154 38.00 -16.88 31.82
C THR A 1154 36.60 -16.98 31.23
N ASP A 1155 36.05 -15.91 30.66
CA ASP A 1155 34.64 -15.87 30.23
C ASP A 1155 34.45 -15.55 28.73
N PHE A 1156 35.52 -15.56 27.93
CA PHE A 1156 35.44 -15.32 26.49
C PHE A 1156 35.04 -16.59 25.73
N TYR A 1157 33.74 -16.87 25.70
CA TYR A 1157 33.17 -18.06 25.06
C TYR A 1157 33.53 -18.13 23.57
N TYR A 1158 33.85 -19.34 23.09
CA TYR A 1158 34.19 -19.61 21.68
C TYR A 1158 35.34 -18.75 21.14
N ARG A 1159 36.25 -18.27 22.00
CA ARG A 1159 37.35 -17.36 21.63
C ARG A 1159 38.10 -17.79 20.38
N ASP A 1160 38.54 -19.04 20.30
CA ASP A 1160 39.36 -19.51 19.19
C ASP A 1160 38.58 -19.52 17.86
N GLU A 1161 37.30 -19.89 17.89
CA GLU A 1161 36.40 -19.91 16.72
C GLU A 1161 36.09 -18.47 16.26
N LEU A 1162 35.75 -17.56 17.18
CA LEU A 1162 35.47 -16.16 16.88
C LEU A 1162 36.72 -15.43 16.33
N LEU A 1163 37.90 -15.68 16.91
CA LEU A 1163 39.16 -15.11 16.42
C LEU A 1163 39.63 -15.75 15.11
N ALA A 1164 39.30 -17.02 14.84
CA ALA A 1164 39.52 -17.63 13.53
C ALA A 1164 38.66 -16.95 12.47
N TRP A 1165 37.35 -16.83 12.68
CA TRP A 1165 36.47 -16.12 11.75
C TRP A 1165 36.90 -14.66 11.54
N GLN A 1166 37.42 -13.99 12.57
CA GLN A 1166 37.94 -12.64 12.42
C GLN A 1166 39.18 -12.59 11.52
N ARG A 1167 40.13 -13.52 11.71
CA ARG A 1167 41.33 -13.62 10.87
C ARG A 1167 41.00 -13.96 9.42
N ASP A 1168 40.00 -14.82 9.20
CA ASP A 1168 39.58 -15.27 7.88
C ASP A 1168 38.64 -14.26 7.18
N GLY A 1169 38.30 -13.14 7.85
CA GLY A 1169 37.42 -12.09 7.33
C GLY A 1169 35.93 -12.41 7.35
N HIS A 1170 35.55 -13.63 7.74
CA HIS A 1170 34.14 -14.05 7.92
C HIS A 1170 33.45 -13.21 9.00
N LEU A 1171 34.11 -13.01 10.15
CA LEU A 1171 33.70 -12.04 11.16
C LEU A 1171 34.46 -10.74 10.92
N THR A 1172 33.92 -9.88 10.05
CA THR A 1172 34.54 -8.63 9.64
C THR A 1172 34.92 -7.73 10.82
N ARG A 1173 34.12 -7.77 11.90
CA ARG A 1173 34.38 -6.97 13.09
C ARG A 1173 33.95 -7.67 14.38
N LEU A 1174 34.80 -7.59 15.41
CA LEU A 1174 34.53 -8.12 16.75
C LEU A 1174 34.93 -7.06 17.79
N ASP A 1175 33.95 -6.58 18.54
CA ASP A 1175 34.18 -5.67 19.67
C ASP A 1175 33.80 -6.40 20.97
N THR A 1176 34.70 -6.37 21.96
CA THR A 1176 34.52 -7.08 23.24
C THR A 1176 34.40 -6.12 24.42
N ALA A 1177 33.53 -6.47 25.38
CA ALA A 1177 33.29 -5.71 26.59
C ALA A 1177 33.40 -6.60 27.85
N PHE A 1178 34.51 -6.48 28.57
CA PHE A 1178 34.73 -7.20 29.83
C PHE A 1178 34.59 -6.27 31.01
N SER A 1179 33.60 -6.53 31.87
CA SER A 1179 33.19 -5.60 32.92
C SER A 1179 34.10 -5.59 34.15
N ARG A 1180 35.04 -6.53 34.29
CA ARG A 1180 35.91 -6.69 35.46
C ARG A 1180 37.41 -6.62 35.18
N ASP A 1181 37.83 -6.51 33.92
CA ASP A 1181 39.25 -6.45 33.55
C ASP A 1181 39.89 -5.09 33.85
N GLN A 1182 39.09 -4.09 34.21
CA GLN A 1182 39.53 -2.74 34.56
C GLN A 1182 38.62 -2.11 35.63
N ALA A 1183 39.06 -1.00 36.23
CA ALA A 1183 38.36 -0.34 37.34
C ALA A 1183 36.97 0.22 36.94
N GLN A 1184 36.83 0.73 35.71
CA GLN A 1184 35.55 1.19 35.17
C GLN A 1184 34.88 0.07 34.38
N LYS A 1185 33.65 -0.30 34.76
CA LYS A 1185 32.91 -1.38 34.08
C LYS A 1185 32.54 -0.97 32.66
N ILE A 1186 32.93 -1.78 31.68
CA ILE A 1186 32.57 -1.61 30.27
C ILE A 1186 31.58 -2.71 29.89
N TYR A 1187 30.46 -2.32 29.28
CA TYR A 1187 29.46 -3.24 28.71
C TYR A 1187 29.28 -2.97 27.20
N VAL A 1188 28.49 -3.81 26.53
CA VAL A 1188 28.31 -3.78 25.07
C VAL A 1188 27.72 -2.46 24.57
N GLN A 1189 26.83 -1.83 25.33
CA GLN A 1189 26.25 -0.54 24.99
C GLN A 1189 27.27 0.60 25.00
N GLN A 1190 28.30 0.54 25.85
CA GLN A 1190 29.41 1.50 25.78
C GLN A 1190 30.25 1.27 24.52
N ARG A 1191 30.52 0.02 24.14
CA ARG A 1191 31.21 -0.30 22.88
C ARG A 1191 30.41 0.17 21.66
N MET A 1192 29.08 0.03 21.67
CA MET A 1192 28.23 0.58 20.61
C MET A 1192 28.39 2.09 20.48
N LEU A 1193 28.43 2.83 21.60
CA LEU A 1193 28.60 4.28 21.60
C LEU A 1193 30.01 4.69 21.14
N GLU A 1194 31.05 3.99 21.58
CA GLU A 1194 32.43 4.22 21.11
C GLU A 1194 32.56 4.02 19.60
N GLN A 1195 31.85 3.02 19.06
CA GLN A 1195 31.86 2.69 17.63
C GLN A 1195 30.67 3.29 16.87
N GLY A 1196 30.02 4.31 17.44
CA GLY A 1196 28.74 4.83 16.95
C GLY A 1196 28.78 5.30 15.49
N ALA A 1197 29.90 5.88 15.04
CA ALA A 1197 30.04 6.31 13.65
C ALA A 1197 30.02 5.13 12.66
N GLU A 1198 30.69 4.02 12.99
CA GLU A 1198 30.70 2.83 12.15
C GLU A 1198 29.37 2.08 12.24
N LEU A 1199 28.77 2.01 13.43
CA LEU A 1199 27.47 1.38 13.64
C LEU A 1199 26.40 2.10 12.81
N TRP A 1200 26.38 3.44 12.85
CA TRP A 1200 25.53 4.25 11.99
C TRP A 1200 25.77 3.99 10.50
N ARG A 1201 27.03 3.95 10.07
CA ARG A 1201 27.39 3.67 8.67
C ARG A 1201 26.84 2.32 8.19
N TRP A 1202 26.97 1.27 9.00
CA TRP A 1202 26.45 -0.05 8.64
C TRP A 1202 24.92 -0.08 8.60
N LEU A 1203 24.23 0.67 9.46
CA LEU A 1203 22.78 0.82 9.40
C LEU A 1203 22.33 1.53 8.11
N GLU A 1204 23.02 2.58 7.70
CA GLU A 1204 22.71 3.29 6.45
C GLU A 1204 23.01 2.44 5.21
N GLU A 1205 24.00 1.55 5.29
CA GLU A 1205 24.33 0.57 4.24
C GLU A 1205 23.36 -0.64 4.20
N GLY A 1206 22.22 -0.58 4.90
CA GLY A 1206 21.21 -1.65 4.87
C GLY A 1206 21.39 -2.72 5.95
N GLY A 1207 22.28 -2.50 6.93
CA GLY A 1207 22.58 -3.48 7.97
C GLY A 1207 21.38 -3.89 8.82
N HIS A 1208 21.36 -5.16 9.23
CA HIS A 1208 20.39 -5.72 10.17
C HIS A 1208 21.00 -5.78 11.57
N PHE A 1209 20.26 -5.30 12.57
CA PHE A 1209 20.67 -5.21 13.95
C PHE A 1209 19.93 -6.24 14.82
N TYR A 1210 20.67 -7.08 15.53
CA TYR A 1210 20.14 -8.16 16.34
C TYR A 1210 20.59 -8.05 17.79
N ILE A 1211 19.68 -8.34 18.73
CA ILE A 1211 19.97 -8.41 20.16
C ILE A 1211 19.54 -9.77 20.70
N CYS A 1212 20.39 -10.41 21.50
CA CYS A 1212 20.01 -11.58 22.28
C CYS A 1212 20.55 -11.49 23.72
N GLY A 1213 19.68 -11.75 24.71
CA GLY A 1213 20.03 -11.80 26.13
C GLY A 1213 18.93 -11.31 27.07
N ASP A 1214 19.33 -10.71 28.21
CA ASP A 1214 18.41 -10.30 29.29
C ASP A 1214 17.44 -9.18 28.85
N ALA A 1215 16.14 -9.44 28.95
CA ALA A 1215 15.10 -8.48 28.55
C ALA A 1215 14.98 -7.28 29.49
N ALA A 1216 15.20 -7.49 30.80
CA ALA A 1216 14.87 -6.50 31.84
C ALA A 1216 15.84 -5.32 31.92
N ARG A 1217 17.13 -5.56 31.66
CA ARG A 1217 18.19 -4.55 31.77
C ARG A 1217 18.96 -4.42 30.47
N MET A 1218 19.52 -5.52 29.96
CA MET A 1218 20.47 -5.45 28.84
C MET A 1218 19.81 -4.95 27.54
N ALA A 1219 18.69 -5.56 27.13
CA ALA A 1219 18.02 -5.18 25.89
C ALA A 1219 17.56 -3.72 25.89
N ARG A 1220 17.10 -3.22 27.04
CA ARG A 1220 16.71 -1.82 27.24
C ARG A 1220 17.90 -0.86 27.07
N ASP A 1221 19.04 -1.19 27.66
CA ASP A 1221 20.24 -0.35 27.58
C ASP A 1221 20.82 -0.33 26.16
N VAL A 1222 20.77 -1.45 25.44
CA VAL A 1222 21.20 -1.54 24.04
C VAL A 1222 20.27 -0.75 23.12
N ASP A 1223 18.95 -0.83 23.31
CA ASP A 1223 17.97 -0.03 22.57
C ASP A 1223 18.21 1.48 22.75
N ALA A 1224 18.44 1.90 24.01
CA ALA A 1224 18.76 3.28 24.33
C ALA A 1224 20.07 3.74 23.66
N ALA A 1225 21.12 2.91 23.69
CA ALA A 1225 22.38 3.21 23.04
C ALA A 1225 22.26 3.27 21.51
N LEU A 1226 21.45 2.40 20.90
CA LEU A 1226 21.18 2.43 19.46
C LEU A 1226 20.51 3.76 19.06
N LYS A 1227 19.47 4.18 19.79
CA LYS A 1227 18.81 5.48 19.59
C LYS A 1227 19.79 6.65 19.75
N GLN A 1228 20.69 6.57 20.73
CA GLN A 1228 21.71 7.59 20.93
C GLN A 1228 22.73 7.63 19.79
N VAL A 1229 23.14 6.48 19.26
CA VAL A 1229 24.02 6.41 18.08
C VAL A 1229 23.35 7.07 16.87
N VAL A 1230 22.09 6.71 16.60
CA VAL A 1230 21.29 7.28 15.50
C VAL A 1230 21.12 8.79 15.65
N HIS A 1231 20.81 9.28 16.86
CA HIS A 1231 20.72 10.69 17.17
C HIS A 1231 22.06 11.41 16.89
N ARG A 1232 23.15 10.94 17.48
CA ARG A 1232 24.45 11.63 17.47
C ARG A 1232 25.15 11.56 16.12
N HIS A 1233 25.18 10.38 15.49
CA HIS A 1233 25.94 10.14 14.26
C HIS A 1233 25.10 10.31 12.99
N GLY A 1234 23.77 10.17 13.10
CA GLY A 1234 22.83 10.53 12.03
C GLY A 1234 22.43 12.01 12.00
N GLY A 1235 22.78 12.79 13.02
CA GLY A 1235 22.40 14.21 13.12
C GLY A 1235 20.88 14.44 13.22
N LEU A 1236 20.16 13.47 13.80
CA LEU A 1236 18.70 13.47 13.92
C LEU A 1236 18.25 14.06 15.26
N SER A 1237 17.05 14.63 15.36
CA SER A 1237 16.46 14.95 16.68
C SER A 1237 16.13 13.66 17.45
N VAL A 1238 15.85 13.77 18.75
CA VAL A 1238 15.50 12.61 19.59
C VAL A 1238 14.27 11.89 19.06
N GLU A 1239 13.22 12.63 18.68
CA GLU A 1239 11.97 12.09 18.15
C GLU A 1239 12.19 11.40 16.79
N ARG A 1240 13.08 11.97 15.95
CA ARG A 1240 13.43 11.37 14.66
C ARG A 1240 14.32 10.13 14.80
N ALA A 1241 15.16 10.07 15.84
CA ALA A 1241 15.95 8.88 16.16
C ALA A 1241 15.05 7.74 16.65
N GLU A 1242 14.03 8.05 17.47
CA GLU A 1242 13.01 7.07 17.87
C GLU A 1242 12.21 6.55 16.67
N ALA A 1243 11.76 7.47 15.80
CA ALA A 1243 11.07 7.09 14.56
C ALA A 1243 11.95 6.21 13.66
N TYR A 1244 13.23 6.55 13.50
CA TYR A 1244 14.18 5.76 12.70
C TYR A 1244 14.35 4.33 13.24
N VAL A 1245 14.55 4.18 14.56
CA VAL A 1245 14.66 2.84 15.18
C VAL A 1245 13.34 2.07 15.07
N SER A 1246 12.19 2.74 15.19
CA SER A 1246 10.88 2.13 14.93
C SER A 1246 10.72 1.68 13.49
N ASP A 1247 11.23 2.44 12.52
CA ASP A 1247 11.21 2.09 11.11
C ASP A 1247 12.14 0.90 10.82
N LEU A 1248 13.29 0.79 11.50
CA LEU A 1248 14.13 -0.41 11.44
C LEU A 1248 13.38 -1.66 11.91
N SER A 1249 12.63 -1.57 13.02
CA SER A 1249 11.78 -2.68 13.48
C SER A 1249 10.70 -3.03 12.47
N ARG A 1250 9.97 -2.03 11.94
CA ARG A 1250 8.94 -2.22 10.91
C ARG A 1250 9.50 -2.84 9.63
N ALA A 1251 10.71 -2.46 9.26
CA ALA A 1251 11.43 -3.01 8.11
C ALA A 1251 12.04 -4.40 8.37
N LYS A 1252 11.84 -5.00 9.56
CA LYS A 1252 12.46 -6.26 10.00
C LYS A 1252 14.00 -6.23 9.98
N ARG A 1253 14.57 -5.05 10.19
CA ARG A 1253 16.01 -4.79 10.25
C ARG A 1253 16.51 -4.60 11.68
N TYR A 1254 15.62 -4.51 12.67
CA TYR A 1254 15.95 -4.55 14.09
C TYR A 1254 15.14 -5.66 14.79
N LEU A 1255 15.82 -6.72 15.22
CA LEU A 1255 15.22 -7.97 15.71
C LEU A 1255 15.78 -8.36 17.09
N ARG A 1256 14.95 -8.96 17.95
CA ARG A 1256 15.30 -9.25 19.35
C ARG A 1256 14.90 -10.68 19.74
N ASP A 1257 15.80 -11.40 20.41
CA ASP A 1257 15.58 -12.70 21.05
C ASP A 1257 15.94 -12.57 22.54
N VAL A 1258 14.98 -12.12 23.35
CA VAL A 1258 15.20 -11.71 24.74
C VAL A 1258 14.26 -12.46 25.67
N TYR A 1259 14.78 -12.86 26.84
CA TYR A 1259 14.11 -13.74 27.81
C TYR A 1259 14.11 -13.15 29.22
#